data_AF-A0A2V7FTC4-F1
#
_entry.id   AF-A0A2V7FTC4-F1
#
_cell.length_a   1.000
_cell.length_b   1.000
_cell.length_c   1.000
_cell.angle_alpha   90.00
_cell.angle_beta   90.00
_cell.angle_gamma   90.00
#
_symmetry.space_group_name_H-M   'P 1'
#
loop_
_entity.id
_entity.type
_entity.pdbx_description
1 polymer ?
#
loop_
_entity_poly.entity_id
_entity_poly.type
_entity_poly.pdbx_seq_one_letter_code
_entity_poly.pdbx_strand_id
1 'polypeptide(L)'
;MTRNPCSIALAVLVAACGGTAARPSTTAVPAERPPGAAAPPAAADATAVPAREPALPPSIAFMTGLMPLKGTGVDQFRVKHPTYDGRGVLIAILDTGVDPGVDGLITTSTGAPKIVELRDFSGEGRVALAPVTPAADGTVAVGGHTLAGAHRIGRLTTATTWYAGMLRELPLGKPPAGDLNGNGANTDTFPVIVVKASDGWVAFLDSNLNGSFEDEMPLHDYRDGRETIALGSKPITLAANFSEADGAPLLDLFFDNGGHGTHVAGIAAGHSLFNVAGFDGVAPGAQLLGLKIANAARGGISVTGSMQRAMAYAARYAEQRNMPLVLNLSFGVGNEREGHAVIDSIVNAFLVAHPAAVFTISAGNDGPGLSTLGFPGSADLALSVGASYPGVFARPVQPGTSPAPDVMGWWSSRGAELAKPDLVAPGVAFSSVPRWNTGDEIKGGTSMAAPHAAGLAACLLSAMAQEGRKVSAAEIGQALRASAVPFRGETPIDEGAGQPRVDAAYRWLLGGHQGSEYVVRVPAGVSAAFHRDGLGDPGDTLQAFQVRHVAGLRAAQFLLKSSVPWLAVPATVVAGARETEIPVVYQRSAFAAPGVYVGTVSAWNPSDTLAGALFTLPNTVVVPYDLVAKPLFDERRAIGPARVQRYFLKAPTAGATLFAAVTLPDSAAQTATAYLFEPNGAPFRGIGHDSVVALGGTQPGTARFVVSAQDLVPGVYEFDVVAPPLSGVTATVRAALAPWAIGAAAAGLEASTAGPEAAVGRATTMLIGAERSVAVAGRGAPAESVTVRVPDWAGQATVDVEMAREQWDDFTDFGVTDFDSSGQQVGQGALNYAFGRHAVDARATAALKGRPLTVELFPAFARYNGAHPWRATVRVRFLLAQPRAAGAGTDVRVVPGGRAVIPVGRPPELAFPEGFTPLIEVRIHPSDGVGVDAVRRLPLP
;
A
#
# COMPACT_ATOMS: atom_id res chain seq x y z
N MET A 1 -26.41 -3.20 -42.90
CA MET A 1 -26.37 -3.98 -44.17
C MET A 1 -25.54 -3.19 -45.20
N THR A 2 -25.09 -3.87 -46.27
CA THR A 2 -24.60 -3.30 -47.55
C THR A 2 -23.45 -2.27 -47.59
N ARG A 3 -22.32 -2.74 -48.15
CA ARG A 3 -21.49 -2.11 -49.21
C ARG A 3 -20.39 -1.06 -48.86
N ASN A 4 -19.15 -1.57 -48.90
CA ASN A 4 -17.95 -1.05 -49.61
C ASN A 4 -18.28 -0.35 -50.98
N PRO A 5 -17.37 0.44 -51.64
CA PRO A 5 -15.90 0.23 -51.64
C PRO A 5 -14.97 1.49 -51.83
N CYS A 6 -13.68 1.17 -52.03
CA CYS A 6 -12.74 1.74 -53.01
C CYS A 6 -11.63 2.72 -52.58
N SER A 7 -10.43 2.40 -53.08
CA SER A 7 -9.15 3.10 -52.95
C SER A 7 -8.89 4.03 -54.15
N ILE A 8 -8.01 5.01 -53.98
CA ILE A 8 -7.24 5.64 -55.08
C ILE A 8 -5.77 5.72 -54.64
N ALA A 9 -4.85 5.48 -55.58
CA ALA A 9 -3.43 5.74 -55.43
C ALA A 9 -2.93 6.56 -56.63
N LEU A 10 -1.86 7.34 -56.45
CA LEU A 10 -1.14 7.98 -57.56
C LEU A 10 0.35 8.17 -57.20
N ALA A 11 1.21 8.19 -58.23
CA ALA A 11 2.67 8.33 -58.14
C ALA A 11 3.18 9.26 -59.25
N VAL A 12 4.48 9.19 -59.61
CA VAL A 12 5.26 10.09 -60.51
C VAL A 12 5.84 11.33 -59.75
N LEU A 13 7.14 11.55 -59.50
CA LEU A 13 8.47 11.05 -59.98
C LEU A 13 9.08 11.87 -61.16
N VAL A 14 10.44 11.94 -61.23
CA VAL A 14 11.32 12.61 -62.26
C VAL A 14 11.51 14.13 -62.01
N ALA A 15 12.68 14.80 -62.10
CA ALA A 15 14.15 14.52 -62.22
C ALA A 15 14.92 15.88 -62.01
N ALA A 16 16.25 16.07 -62.08
CA ALA A 16 17.50 15.35 -61.73
C ALA A 16 18.71 16.32 -62.00
N CYS A 17 19.95 15.79 -62.02
CA CYS A 17 21.24 16.45 -62.38
C CYS A 17 21.90 17.40 -61.33
N GLY A 18 23.22 17.32 -61.04
CA GLY A 18 24.17 16.25 -61.36
C GLY A 18 25.68 16.54 -61.11
N GLY A 19 26.41 15.52 -60.63
CA GLY A 19 27.87 15.30 -60.80
C GLY A 19 28.86 16.06 -59.89
N THR A 20 30.10 15.60 -59.65
CA THR A 20 30.74 14.28 -59.88
C THR A 20 32.04 14.17 -59.05
N ALA A 21 32.57 12.97 -58.77
CA ALA A 21 33.76 12.75 -57.90
C ALA A 21 34.74 11.68 -58.41
N ALA A 22 35.97 11.65 -57.87
CA ALA A 22 37.06 10.68 -58.15
C ALA A 22 38.21 10.80 -57.12
N ARG A 23 39.07 9.82 -56.78
CA ARG A 23 39.12 8.32 -56.79
C ARG A 23 40.52 7.89 -56.21
N PRO A 24 40.98 6.60 -56.19
CA PRO A 24 40.39 5.27 -56.48
C PRO A 24 39.97 4.56 -55.15
N SER A 25 40.01 3.25 -54.85
CA SER A 25 40.35 1.91 -55.42
C SER A 25 39.59 0.83 -54.55
N THR A 26 39.79 -0.50 -54.41
CA THR A 26 40.21 -1.77 -55.11
C THR A 26 40.03 -2.89 -54.07
N THR A 27 39.66 -4.18 -54.26
CA THR A 27 39.11 -5.08 -55.33
C THR A 27 38.78 -6.43 -54.62
N ALA A 28 37.99 -7.42 -55.07
CA ALA A 28 37.20 -7.71 -56.29
C ALA A 28 36.01 -8.65 -55.93
N VAL A 29 35.46 -9.43 -56.88
CA VAL A 29 34.26 -10.30 -56.73
C VAL A 29 34.43 -11.65 -57.48
N PRO A 30 33.86 -12.78 -57.01
CA PRO A 30 33.66 -13.99 -57.81
C PRO A 30 32.20 -14.54 -57.87
N ALA A 31 31.70 -14.68 -59.11
CA ALA A 31 30.73 -15.66 -59.67
C ALA A 31 29.47 -16.19 -58.92
N GLU A 32 28.36 -16.30 -59.67
CA GLU A 32 27.10 -16.97 -59.28
C GLU A 32 27.14 -18.52 -59.39
N ARG A 33 26.13 -19.20 -58.82
CA ARG A 33 25.83 -20.63 -59.00
C ARG A 33 24.31 -20.88 -59.13
N PRO A 34 23.87 -21.96 -59.81
CA PRO A 34 22.46 -22.24 -60.10
C PRO A 34 21.69 -22.81 -58.89
N PRO A 35 20.33 -22.78 -58.91
CA PRO A 35 19.50 -23.13 -57.76
C PRO A 35 19.33 -24.64 -57.55
N GLY A 36 19.34 -25.08 -56.28
CA GLY A 36 18.98 -26.44 -55.90
C GLY A 36 19.08 -26.71 -54.39
N ALA A 37 18.05 -27.34 -53.83
CA ALA A 37 17.89 -27.80 -52.45
C ALA A 37 17.99 -26.74 -51.33
N ALA A 38 16.90 -26.57 -50.56
CA ALA A 38 16.93 -25.83 -49.31
C ALA A 38 17.63 -26.64 -48.21
N ALA A 39 18.59 -26.03 -47.51
CA ALA A 39 18.96 -26.49 -46.18
C ALA A 39 17.80 -26.21 -45.20
N PRO A 40 17.53 -27.07 -44.20
CA PRO A 40 16.61 -26.73 -43.13
C PRO A 40 17.14 -25.48 -42.39
N PRO A 41 16.27 -24.57 -41.93
CA PRO A 41 16.71 -23.48 -41.07
C PRO A 41 17.35 -24.06 -39.81
N ALA A 42 18.44 -23.45 -39.35
CA ALA A 42 18.95 -23.71 -38.01
C ALA A 42 17.81 -23.44 -36.99
N ALA A 43 17.74 -24.24 -35.94
CA ALA A 43 16.73 -24.06 -34.90
C ALA A 43 16.88 -22.65 -34.31
N ALA A 44 15.80 -21.88 -34.33
CA ALA A 44 15.78 -20.57 -33.68
C ALA A 44 15.82 -20.76 -32.16
N ASP A 45 16.52 -19.87 -31.45
CA ASP A 45 16.51 -19.81 -29.99
C ASP A 45 15.08 -19.51 -29.48
N ALA A 46 14.34 -20.57 -29.17
CA ALA A 46 12.93 -20.51 -28.79
C ALA A 46 12.70 -20.12 -27.31
N THR A 47 13.74 -19.65 -26.63
CA THR A 47 13.79 -19.33 -25.19
C THR A 47 13.85 -17.83 -24.90
N ALA A 48 14.02 -16.98 -25.91
CA ALA A 48 14.02 -15.53 -25.73
C ALA A 48 12.60 -15.02 -25.41
N VAL A 49 12.30 -14.85 -24.12
CA VAL A 49 11.13 -14.09 -23.66
C VAL A 49 11.18 -12.68 -24.30
N PRO A 50 10.13 -12.23 -25.00
CA PRO A 50 10.16 -10.91 -25.64
C PRO A 50 10.32 -9.83 -24.57
N ALA A 51 11.30 -8.94 -24.80
CA ALA A 51 11.58 -7.84 -23.89
C ALA A 51 10.33 -6.99 -23.68
N ARG A 52 9.94 -6.78 -22.41
CA ARG A 52 8.81 -5.92 -22.04
C ARG A 52 9.12 -4.48 -22.47
N GLU A 53 8.18 -3.83 -23.13
CA GLU A 53 8.25 -2.41 -23.43
C GLU A 53 7.72 -1.58 -22.24
N PRO A 54 8.30 -0.40 -21.94
CA PRO A 54 7.76 0.51 -20.92
C PRO A 54 6.34 0.95 -21.24
N ALA A 55 5.52 1.24 -20.20
CA ALA A 55 4.11 1.61 -20.32
C ALA A 55 3.87 2.79 -21.28
N LEU A 56 4.82 3.72 -21.36
CA LEU A 56 4.95 4.76 -22.36
C LEU A 56 6.43 4.98 -22.68
N PRO A 57 6.80 5.44 -23.89
CA PRO A 57 8.18 5.83 -24.19
C PRO A 57 8.66 6.91 -23.19
N PRO A 58 9.78 6.73 -22.45
CA PRO A 58 10.14 7.64 -21.36
C PRO A 58 10.33 9.11 -21.75
N SER A 59 10.74 9.39 -22.99
CA SER A 59 10.81 10.75 -23.52
C SER A 59 9.43 11.42 -23.67
N ILE A 60 8.38 10.64 -23.98
CA ILE A 60 6.99 11.12 -23.97
C ILE A 60 6.54 11.36 -22.52
N ALA A 61 6.82 10.44 -21.60
CA ALA A 61 6.48 10.59 -20.18
C ALA A 61 7.13 11.85 -19.55
N PHE A 62 8.39 12.13 -19.91
CA PHE A 62 9.09 13.36 -19.54
C PHE A 62 8.41 14.61 -20.13
N MET A 63 8.25 14.68 -21.47
CA MET A 63 7.66 15.86 -22.14
C MET A 63 6.21 16.15 -21.74
N THR A 64 5.46 15.12 -21.33
CA THR A 64 4.07 15.26 -20.84
C THR A 64 3.99 15.61 -19.35
N GLY A 65 5.07 15.42 -18.58
CA GLY A 65 5.14 15.76 -17.16
C GLY A 65 4.56 14.70 -16.22
N LEU A 66 4.71 13.41 -16.55
CA LEU A 66 4.21 12.30 -15.73
C LEU A 66 5.02 12.05 -14.45
N MET A 67 6.15 12.73 -14.25
CA MET A 67 6.67 13.01 -12.90
C MET A 67 6.10 14.39 -12.46
N PRO A 68 5.12 14.43 -11.54
CA PRO A 68 4.25 15.60 -11.30
C PRO A 68 4.90 16.73 -10.46
N LEU A 69 6.07 17.21 -10.86
CA LEU A 69 6.84 18.24 -10.14
C LEU A 69 6.13 19.62 -10.04
N LYS A 70 5.23 19.91 -10.98
CA LYS A 70 4.60 21.22 -11.15
C LYS A 70 3.60 21.59 -10.04
N GLY A 71 2.82 20.63 -9.53
CA GLY A 71 1.79 20.87 -8.52
C GLY A 71 2.35 21.42 -7.20
N THR A 72 3.60 21.05 -6.89
CA THR A 72 4.37 21.51 -5.71
C THR A 72 5.38 22.62 -6.03
N GLY A 73 5.54 22.97 -7.31
CA GLY A 73 6.42 24.05 -7.79
C GLY A 73 7.91 23.71 -7.83
N VAL A 74 8.28 22.42 -7.82
CA VAL A 74 9.68 21.95 -7.83
C VAL A 74 10.37 22.31 -9.14
N ASP A 75 9.64 22.27 -10.25
CA ASP A 75 10.05 22.72 -11.58
C ASP A 75 10.56 24.17 -11.55
N GLN A 76 9.77 25.08 -10.98
CA GLN A 76 10.10 26.50 -10.90
C GLN A 76 11.18 26.79 -9.85
N PHE A 77 11.17 26.05 -8.74
CA PHE A 77 12.17 26.20 -7.68
C PHE A 77 13.58 25.83 -8.16
N ARG A 78 13.73 24.70 -8.86
CA ARG A 78 15.02 24.27 -9.43
C ARG A 78 15.53 25.19 -10.53
N VAL A 79 14.65 25.88 -11.27
CA VAL A 79 15.07 26.92 -12.24
C VAL A 79 15.61 28.17 -11.54
N LYS A 80 15.03 28.59 -10.41
CA LYS A 80 15.53 29.72 -9.60
C LYS A 80 16.78 29.37 -8.81
N HIS A 81 16.85 28.14 -8.31
CA HIS A 81 17.88 27.65 -7.40
C HIS A 81 18.47 26.31 -7.90
N PRO A 82 19.31 26.31 -8.96
CA PRO A 82 19.79 25.07 -9.58
C PRO A 82 20.65 24.17 -8.68
N THR A 83 21.10 24.68 -7.53
CA THR A 83 21.89 23.91 -6.55
C THR A 83 21.08 23.48 -5.32
N TYR A 84 19.80 23.85 -5.19
CA TYR A 84 18.96 23.50 -4.04
C TYR A 84 18.14 22.23 -4.35
N ASP A 85 18.82 21.23 -4.92
CA ASP A 85 18.26 20.04 -5.55
C ASP A 85 18.40 18.77 -4.69
N GLY A 86 18.67 18.93 -3.39
CA GLY A 86 18.88 17.83 -2.44
C GLY A 86 20.35 17.47 -2.21
N ARG A 87 21.30 18.09 -2.93
CA ARG A 87 22.75 17.83 -2.72
C ARG A 87 23.17 17.98 -1.27
N GLY A 88 23.95 17.01 -0.78
CA GLY A 88 24.41 16.92 0.61
C GLY A 88 23.44 16.28 1.60
N VAL A 89 22.23 15.87 1.17
CA VAL A 89 21.21 15.22 2.01
C VAL A 89 21.12 13.72 1.71
N LEU A 90 20.88 12.91 2.75
CA LEU A 90 20.52 11.50 2.64
C LEU A 90 19.00 11.33 2.68
N ILE A 91 18.44 10.51 1.79
CA ILE A 91 17.07 9.98 1.91
C ILE A 91 17.15 8.46 2.12
N ALA A 92 16.62 7.98 3.24
CA ALA A 92 16.47 6.56 3.52
C ALA A 92 15.10 6.07 3.01
N ILE A 93 15.10 5.08 2.11
CA ILE A 93 13.89 4.47 1.54
C ILE A 93 13.67 3.14 2.27
N LEU A 94 12.65 3.09 3.13
CA LEU A 94 12.26 1.90 3.89
C LEU A 94 11.10 1.20 3.16
N ASP A 95 11.39 0.14 2.42
CA ASP A 95 10.46 -0.39 1.40
C ASP A 95 10.74 -1.87 1.00
N THR A 96 10.28 -2.33 -0.17
CA THR A 96 10.51 -3.69 -0.72
C THR A 96 11.95 -3.98 -1.15
N GLY A 97 12.73 -2.93 -1.37
CA GLY A 97 14.05 -2.96 -1.99
C GLY A 97 14.25 -1.74 -2.91
N VAL A 98 15.47 -1.53 -3.39
CA VAL A 98 15.80 -0.50 -4.39
C VAL A 98 16.82 -1.09 -5.35
N ASP A 99 16.44 -1.39 -6.58
CA ASP A 99 17.33 -1.96 -7.61
C ASP A 99 18.43 -0.93 -7.97
N PRO A 100 19.73 -1.21 -7.69
CA PRO A 100 20.81 -0.29 -8.00
C PRO A 100 21.23 -0.29 -9.47
N GLY A 101 20.70 -1.20 -10.30
CA GLY A 101 21.02 -1.35 -11.71
C GLY A 101 20.13 -0.55 -12.66
N VAL A 102 19.16 0.24 -12.16
CA VAL A 102 18.20 0.96 -13.01
C VAL A 102 18.69 2.36 -13.43
N ASP A 103 18.45 2.69 -14.69
CA ASP A 103 18.64 4.05 -15.21
C ASP A 103 17.82 5.06 -14.41
N GLY A 104 18.50 6.08 -13.88
CA GLY A 104 17.93 7.05 -12.95
C GLY A 104 18.42 6.94 -11.52
N LEU A 105 18.92 5.77 -11.09
CA LEU A 105 19.39 5.52 -9.72
C LEU A 105 20.91 5.27 -9.60
N ILE A 106 21.69 5.63 -10.64
CA ILE A 106 23.15 5.42 -10.67
C ILE A 106 23.92 6.60 -10.04
N THR A 107 23.64 7.84 -10.47
CA THR A 107 24.37 9.06 -10.04
C THR A 107 23.44 10.18 -9.56
N THR A 108 23.98 11.11 -8.77
CA THR A 108 23.33 12.39 -8.45
C THR A 108 23.51 13.40 -9.59
N SER A 109 22.77 14.51 -9.54
CA SER A 109 22.99 15.71 -10.36
C SER A 109 24.40 16.33 -10.22
N THR A 110 25.18 15.90 -9.24
CA THR A 110 26.58 16.30 -9.01
C THR A 110 27.59 15.23 -9.42
N GLY A 111 27.15 14.13 -10.05
CA GLY A 111 28.01 13.02 -10.49
C GLY A 111 28.51 12.09 -9.38
N ALA A 112 28.04 12.26 -8.14
CA ALA A 112 28.35 11.35 -7.04
C ALA A 112 27.49 10.06 -7.17
N PRO A 113 27.87 8.93 -6.54
CA PRO A 113 27.02 7.74 -6.47
C PRO A 113 25.66 8.08 -5.85
N LYS A 114 24.57 7.71 -6.51
CA LYS A 114 23.20 7.97 -6.04
C LYS A 114 22.88 7.14 -4.82
N ILE A 115 22.96 5.82 -4.95
CA ILE A 115 22.82 4.88 -3.83
C ILE A 115 24.19 4.75 -3.15
N VAL A 116 24.22 4.90 -1.83
CA VAL A 116 25.46 4.83 -1.03
C VAL A 116 25.44 3.71 0.02
N GLU A 117 24.30 3.01 0.13
CA GLU A 117 24.07 1.90 1.05
C GLU A 117 22.83 1.09 0.61
N LEU A 118 22.88 -0.23 0.76
CA LEU A 118 21.75 -1.14 0.57
C LEU A 118 21.74 -2.14 1.74
N ARG A 119 20.59 -2.36 2.38
CA ARG A 119 20.45 -3.31 3.50
C ARG A 119 19.15 -4.09 3.50
N ASP A 120 19.25 -5.41 3.57
CA ASP A 120 18.11 -6.28 3.87
C ASP A 120 17.91 -6.44 5.39
N PHE A 121 16.74 -6.01 5.87
CA PHE A 121 16.24 -6.25 7.23
C PHE A 121 15.04 -7.20 7.26
N SER A 122 14.55 -7.64 6.09
CA SER A 122 13.52 -8.66 5.94
C SER A 122 14.09 -10.08 6.00
N GLY A 123 15.36 -10.24 5.59
CA GLY A 123 16.05 -11.52 5.56
C GLY A 123 15.55 -12.45 4.44
N GLU A 124 14.94 -11.86 3.41
CA GLU A 124 14.50 -12.58 2.21
C GLU A 124 15.69 -13.11 1.41
N GLY A 125 16.78 -12.34 1.33
CA GLY A 125 18.01 -12.75 0.66
C GLY A 125 18.99 -13.54 1.52
N ARG A 126 18.58 -14.01 2.70
CA ARG A 126 19.51 -14.62 3.68
C ARG A 126 19.99 -15.99 3.21
N VAL A 127 21.28 -16.11 2.93
CA VAL A 127 21.91 -17.40 2.58
C VAL A 127 22.23 -18.15 3.88
N ALA A 128 21.68 -19.36 4.03
CA ALA A 128 22.06 -20.26 5.11
C ALA A 128 23.47 -20.81 4.85
N LEU A 129 24.44 -20.37 5.65
CA LEU A 129 25.86 -20.73 5.52
C LEU A 129 26.27 -21.80 6.54
N ALA A 130 27.05 -22.78 6.07
CA ALA A 130 27.69 -23.81 6.90
C ALA A 130 29.20 -23.89 6.59
N PRO A 131 30.07 -24.24 7.56
CA PRO A 131 31.50 -24.41 7.29
C PRO A 131 31.76 -25.49 6.23
N VAL A 132 32.71 -25.21 5.32
CA VAL A 132 33.14 -26.13 4.26
C VAL A 132 34.67 -26.19 4.20
N THR A 133 35.20 -27.30 3.70
CA THR A 133 36.62 -27.48 3.37
C THR A 133 36.74 -27.75 1.87
N PRO A 134 37.50 -26.95 1.10
CA PRO A 134 37.77 -27.25 -0.31
C PRO A 134 38.65 -28.50 -0.44
N ALA A 135 38.47 -29.24 -1.54
CA ALA A 135 39.26 -30.42 -1.86
C ALA A 135 40.62 -30.04 -2.49
N ALA A 136 41.61 -30.93 -2.34
CA ALA A 136 42.98 -30.69 -2.81
C ALA A 136 43.08 -30.55 -4.34
N ASP A 137 42.13 -31.13 -5.08
CA ASP A 137 42.03 -31.06 -6.54
C ASP A 137 41.55 -29.70 -7.08
N GLY A 138 41.14 -28.78 -6.20
CA GLY A 138 40.64 -27.45 -6.58
C GLY A 138 39.13 -27.35 -6.68
N THR A 139 38.40 -28.38 -6.23
CA THR A 139 36.94 -28.36 -6.14
C THR A 139 36.43 -28.04 -4.73
N VAL A 140 35.14 -27.71 -4.60
CA VAL A 140 34.43 -27.57 -3.32
C VAL A 140 33.00 -28.11 -3.43
N ALA A 141 32.52 -28.76 -2.37
CA ALA A 141 31.19 -29.35 -2.33
C ALA A 141 30.17 -28.37 -1.73
N VAL A 142 29.14 -28.00 -2.50
CA VAL A 142 28.08 -27.06 -2.10
C VAL A 142 26.72 -27.64 -2.45
N GLY A 143 25.84 -27.82 -1.46
CA GLY A 143 24.47 -28.30 -1.68
C GLY A 143 24.30 -29.73 -2.21
N GLY A 144 25.39 -30.49 -2.38
CA GLY A 144 25.42 -31.79 -3.06
C GLY A 144 26.06 -31.74 -4.46
N HIS A 145 26.41 -30.55 -4.95
CA HIS A 145 27.14 -30.31 -6.19
C HIS A 145 28.64 -30.15 -5.88
N THR A 146 29.50 -30.60 -6.80
CA THR A 146 30.96 -30.37 -6.73
C THR A 146 31.31 -29.29 -7.74
N LEU A 147 31.79 -28.14 -7.28
CA LEU A 147 32.14 -26.99 -8.13
C LEU A 147 33.64 -26.79 -8.24
N ALA A 148 34.11 -26.33 -9.40
CA ALA A 148 35.49 -25.88 -9.60
C ALA A 148 35.72 -24.45 -9.03
N GLY A 149 36.98 -23.97 -9.05
CA GLY A 149 37.31 -22.60 -8.63
C GLY A 149 37.90 -22.46 -7.22
N ALA A 150 38.05 -23.53 -6.44
CA ALA A 150 38.59 -23.42 -5.09
C ALA A 150 40.08 -23.04 -5.07
N HIS A 151 40.88 -23.39 -6.09
CA HIS A 151 42.25 -22.86 -6.20
C HIS A 151 42.28 -21.36 -6.51
N ARG A 152 41.25 -20.79 -7.13
CA ARG A 152 41.13 -19.33 -7.35
C ARG A 152 40.75 -18.61 -6.07
N ILE A 153 39.67 -19.03 -5.41
CA ILE A 153 39.21 -18.45 -4.14
C ILE A 153 40.28 -18.62 -3.04
N GLY A 154 41.00 -19.74 -3.04
CA GLY A 154 42.10 -20.03 -2.11
C GLY A 154 43.33 -19.11 -2.23
N ARG A 155 43.43 -18.28 -3.28
CA ARG A 155 44.45 -17.23 -3.41
C ARG A 155 43.99 -15.87 -2.86
N LEU A 156 42.70 -15.74 -2.52
CA LEU A 156 42.07 -14.50 -2.04
C LEU A 156 41.74 -14.56 -0.54
N THR A 157 41.43 -15.75 -0.01
CA THR A 157 41.17 -15.93 1.42
C THR A 157 42.43 -15.79 2.28
N THR A 158 42.30 -15.13 3.43
CA THR A 158 43.25 -15.14 4.54
C THR A 158 42.83 -16.10 5.66
N ALA A 159 41.59 -16.64 5.61
CA ALA A 159 41.03 -17.53 6.60
C ALA A 159 41.08 -19.02 6.17
N THR A 160 41.30 -19.91 7.14
CA THR A 160 41.28 -21.36 6.97
C THR A 160 39.87 -21.93 6.85
N THR A 161 38.90 -21.31 7.52
CA THR A 161 37.49 -21.72 7.48
C THR A 161 36.78 -21.01 6.33
N TRP A 162 36.19 -21.80 5.44
CA TRP A 162 35.31 -21.31 4.38
C TRP A 162 33.86 -21.62 4.75
N TYR A 163 32.92 -20.94 4.12
CA TYR A 163 31.49 -21.16 4.33
C TYR A 163 30.80 -21.41 2.99
N ALA A 164 29.87 -22.36 2.95
CA ALA A 164 29.08 -22.73 1.79
C ALA A 164 27.59 -22.57 2.08
N GLY A 165 26.82 -22.19 1.07
CA GLY A 165 25.36 -22.07 1.14
C GLY A 165 24.70 -22.15 -0.23
N MET A 166 23.39 -21.91 -0.26
CA MET A 166 22.59 -21.91 -1.48
C MET A 166 21.58 -20.76 -1.43
N LEU A 167 21.55 -19.93 -2.47
CA LEU A 167 20.38 -19.11 -2.80
C LEU A 167 19.37 -20.01 -3.52
N ARG A 168 18.07 -19.84 -3.25
CA ARG A 168 16.98 -20.60 -3.86
C ARG A 168 15.87 -19.66 -4.30
N GLU A 169 15.29 -19.89 -5.47
CA GLU A 169 14.24 -19.04 -6.04
C GLU A 169 12.84 -19.37 -5.50
N LEU A 170 12.53 -20.66 -5.31
CA LEU A 170 11.19 -21.11 -4.93
C LEU A 170 10.63 -20.43 -3.66
N PRO A 171 11.44 -20.14 -2.61
CA PRO A 171 11.00 -19.40 -1.43
C PRO A 171 10.91 -17.87 -1.60
N LEU A 172 11.10 -17.32 -2.81
CA LEU A 172 11.07 -15.88 -3.13
C LEU A 172 9.80 -15.42 -3.86
N GLY A 173 8.85 -16.34 -4.05
CA GLY A 173 7.54 -16.06 -4.62
C GLY A 173 7.37 -16.61 -6.05
N LYS A 174 6.61 -15.90 -6.88
CA LYS A 174 6.24 -16.32 -8.25
C LYS A 174 7.04 -15.57 -9.34
N PRO A 175 7.36 -16.20 -10.48
CA PRO A 175 7.87 -15.49 -11.66
C PRO A 175 6.93 -14.36 -12.12
N PRO A 176 7.45 -13.26 -12.68
CA PRO A 176 8.87 -12.97 -12.95
C PRO A 176 9.61 -12.31 -11.77
N ALA A 177 8.98 -12.19 -10.60
CA ALA A 177 9.57 -11.50 -9.43
C ALA A 177 10.44 -12.43 -8.56
N GLY A 178 10.02 -13.69 -8.41
CA GLY A 178 10.81 -14.77 -7.79
C GLY A 178 11.74 -15.51 -8.77
N ASP A 179 11.76 -15.09 -10.03
CA ASP A 179 12.65 -15.59 -11.09
C ASP A 179 13.92 -14.72 -11.11
N LEU A 180 15.00 -15.21 -10.49
CA LEU A 180 16.21 -14.41 -10.28
C LEU A 180 17.20 -14.51 -11.44
N ASN A 181 17.08 -15.49 -12.34
CA ASN A 181 17.93 -15.62 -13.54
C ASN A 181 17.25 -15.23 -14.87
N GLY A 182 15.93 -15.05 -14.87
CA GLY A 182 15.11 -14.60 -15.99
C GLY A 182 14.70 -15.71 -16.97
N ASN A 183 14.76 -16.99 -16.57
CA ASN A 183 14.50 -18.12 -17.48
C ASN A 183 13.00 -18.49 -17.61
N GLY A 184 12.12 -17.89 -16.82
CA GLY A 184 10.68 -18.17 -16.80
C GLY A 184 10.23 -19.15 -15.72
N ALA A 185 11.14 -19.64 -14.88
CA ALA A 185 10.87 -20.46 -13.70
C ALA A 185 11.37 -19.77 -12.41
N ASN A 186 11.13 -20.42 -11.28
CA ASN A 186 11.58 -20.04 -9.94
C ASN A 186 12.06 -21.28 -9.18
N THR A 187 12.64 -22.25 -9.88
CA THR A 187 13.03 -23.54 -9.30
C THR A 187 14.52 -23.66 -9.05
N ASP A 188 15.31 -22.67 -9.48
CA ASP A 188 16.76 -22.81 -9.49
C ASP A 188 17.37 -22.57 -8.10
N THR A 189 18.61 -23.00 -7.98
CA THR A 189 19.37 -23.00 -6.73
C THR A 189 20.83 -22.70 -7.07
N PHE A 190 21.34 -21.56 -6.62
CA PHE A 190 22.67 -21.06 -6.93
C PHE A 190 23.63 -21.40 -5.78
N PRO A 191 24.66 -22.24 -6.01
CA PRO A 191 25.75 -22.46 -5.06
C PRO A 191 26.45 -21.16 -4.67
N VAL A 192 26.71 -20.99 -3.37
CA VAL A 192 27.40 -19.82 -2.80
C VAL A 192 28.58 -20.26 -1.95
N ILE A 193 29.73 -19.60 -2.13
CA ILE A 193 30.90 -19.69 -1.24
C ILE A 193 31.19 -18.32 -0.62
N VAL A 194 31.51 -18.30 0.68
CA VAL A 194 31.93 -17.12 1.42
C VAL A 194 33.28 -17.38 2.10
N VAL A 195 34.21 -16.45 1.94
CA VAL A 195 35.56 -16.48 2.55
C VAL A 195 35.93 -15.11 3.12
N LYS A 196 36.94 -15.07 4.00
CA LYS A 196 37.47 -13.80 4.56
C LYS A 196 38.77 -13.44 3.86
N ALA A 197 38.74 -12.39 3.06
CA ALA A 197 39.93 -11.78 2.44
C ALA A 197 40.57 -10.76 3.41
N SER A 198 41.62 -10.07 2.95
CA SER A 198 42.35 -9.07 3.74
C SER A 198 41.56 -7.78 4.03
N ASP A 199 40.55 -7.51 3.21
CA ASP A 199 39.71 -6.31 3.18
C ASP A 199 38.27 -6.53 3.68
N GLY A 200 37.79 -7.78 3.71
CA GLY A 200 36.49 -8.11 4.29
C GLY A 200 36.04 -9.56 4.11
N TRP A 201 34.74 -9.78 4.29
CA TRP A 201 34.08 -11.00 3.80
C TRP A 201 33.77 -10.85 2.32
N VAL A 202 33.92 -11.93 1.56
CA VAL A 202 33.73 -11.97 0.10
C VAL A 202 32.85 -13.16 -0.26
N ALA A 203 31.83 -12.93 -1.08
CA ALA A 203 30.98 -13.99 -1.64
C ALA A 203 31.34 -14.26 -3.11
N PHE A 204 31.18 -15.51 -3.51
CA PHE A 204 31.15 -15.99 -4.89
C PHE A 204 29.88 -16.82 -5.07
N LEU A 205 29.13 -16.55 -6.15
CA LEU A 205 27.94 -17.31 -6.53
C LEU A 205 28.20 -17.92 -7.90
N ASP A 206 27.83 -19.18 -8.12
CA ASP A 206 27.75 -19.76 -9.47
C ASP A 206 26.52 -19.15 -10.14
N SER A 207 26.73 -18.05 -10.87
CA SER A 207 25.71 -17.11 -11.33
C SER A 207 25.09 -17.53 -12.67
N ASN A 208 25.83 -18.33 -13.43
CA ASN A 208 25.40 -18.90 -14.71
C ASN A 208 25.11 -20.41 -14.65
N LEU A 209 25.24 -21.03 -13.46
CA LEU A 209 24.95 -22.45 -13.17
C LEU A 209 25.83 -23.43 -13.98
N ASN A 210 27.08 -23.07 -14.23
CA ASN A 210 28.03 -23.93 -14.96
C ASN A 210 28.76 -24.96 -14.07
N GLY A 211 28.68 -24.85 -12.75
CA GLY A 211 29.41 -25.70 -11.80
C GLY A 211 30.83 -25.22 -11.48
N SER A 212 31.10 -23.91 -11.56
CA SER A 212 32.42 -23.32 -11.31
C SER A 212 32.33 -21.97 -10.62
N PHE A 213 33.39 -21.63 -9.88
CA PHE A 213 33.65 -20.27 -9.39
C PHE A 213 34.91 -19.64 -10.04
N GLU A 214 35.37 -20.14 -11.19
CA GLU A 214 36.56 -19.60 -11.89
C GLU A 214 36.29 -18.26 -12.60
N ASP A 215 35.12 -18.09 -13.20
CA ASP A 215 34.69 -16.87 -13.89
C ASP A 215 34.00 -15.85 -12.97
N GLU A 216 33.54 -16.28 -11.80
CA GLU A 216 32.59 -15.52 -10.97
C GLU A 216 33.17 -14.29 -10.26
N MET A 217 32.39 -13.20 -10.21
CA MET A 217 32.84 -11.94 -9.60
C MET A 217 32.84 -12.01 -8.06
N PRO A 218 33.92 -11.60 -7.37
CA PRO A 218 33.89 -11.41 -5.93
C PRO A 218 32.91 -10.29 -5.55
N LEU A 219 32.00 -10.57 -4.62
CA LEU A 219 31.12 -9.57 -4.00
C LEU A 219 31.60 -9.25 -2.59
N HIS A 220 31.96 -7.99 -2.34
CA HIS A 220 32.21 -7.48 -0.99
C HIS A 220 30.90 -6.99 -0.35
N ASP A 221 30.98 -6.46 0.87
CA ASP A 221 29.87 -5.70 1.42
C ASP A 221 29.61 -4.44 0.56
N TYR A 222 28.37 -4.27 0.10
CA TYR A 222 27.98 -3.20 -0.83
C TYR A 222 28.35 -1.78 -0.38
N ARG A 223 28.42 -1.50 0.93
CA ARG A 223 28.86 -0.20 1.45
C ARG A 223 30.28 0.16 1.01
N ASP A 224 31.13 -0.85 0.91
CA ASP A 224 32.57 -0.70 0.76
C ASP A 224 32.95 -0.88 -0.72
N GLY A 225 32.62 -2.02 -1.33
CA GLY A 225 32.94 -2.33 -2.73
C GLY A 225 31.92 -1.86 -3.77
N ARG A 226 30.62 -1.80 -3.42
CA ARG A 226 29.48 -1.48 -4.30
C ARG A 226 29.30 -2.42 -5.51
N GLU A 227 29.84 -3.62 -5.48
CA GLU A 227 29.65 -4.58 -6.57
C GLU A 227 28.20 -5.06 -6.66
N THR A 228 27.76 -5.34 -7.89
CA THR A 228 26.44 -5.90 -8.19
C THR A 228 26.56 -6.97 -9.28
N ILE A 229 25.87 -8.10 -9.12
CA ILE A 229 25.73 -9.12 -10.16
C ILE A 229 24.31 -9.18 -10.71
N ALA A 230 24.18 -9.84 -11.85
CA ALA A 230 22.95 -10.33 -12.43
C ALA A 230 23.15 -11.84 -12.68
N LEU A 231 22.20 -12.68 -12.28
CA LEU A 231 22.27 -14.12 -12.55
C LEU A 231 21.88 -14.39 -14.01
N GLY A 232 22.27 -15.51 -14.60
CA GLY A 232 21.83 -15.90 -15.95
C GLY A 232 22.04 -14.82 -17.03
N SER A 233 20.97 -14.42 -17.73
CA SER A 233 21.09 -13.67 -19.00
C SER A 233 20.64 -12.20 -18.99
N LYS A 234 19.65 -11.81 -18.15
CA LYS A 234 19.31 -10.41 -17.76
C LYS A 234 18.07 -10.32 -16.84
N PRO A 235 18.23 -10.41 -15.51
CA PRO A 235 17.14 -10.42 -14.54
C PRO A 235 17.37 -9.36 -13.45
N ILE A 236 17.04 -9.67 -12.20
CA ILE A 236 17.13 -8.77 -11.04
C ILE A 236 18.59 -8.52 -10.65
N THR A 237 18.92 -7.27 -10.31
CA THR A 237 20.24 -6.90 -9.80
C THR A 237 20.40 -7.34 -8.34
N LEU A 238 21.46 -8.08 -8.04
CA LEU A 238 21.82 -8.52 -6.68
C LEU A 238 23.07 -7.79 -6.18
N ALA A 239 23.07 -7.43 -4.88
CA ALA A 239 24.23 -6.95 -4.15
C ALA A 239 24.45 -7.77 -2.86
N ALA A 240 25.67 -7.82 -2.31
CA ALA A 240 25.93 -8.54 -1.06
C ALA A 240 25.97 -7.61 0.18
N ASN A 241 25.49 -8.13 1.30
CA ASN A 241 25.59 -7.51 2.61
C ASN A 241 26.18 -8.53 3.59
N PHE A 242 27.15 -8.09 4.40
CA PHE A 242 27.75 -8.91 5.44
C PHE A 242 27.49 -8.37 6.84
N SER A 243 27.26 -9.29 7.76
CA SER A 243 27.44 -9.10 9.19
C SER A 243 28.17 -10.32 9.79
N GLU A 244 28.56 -10.25 11.06
CA GLU A 244 29.35 -11.31 11.70
C GLU A 244 28.71 -11.69 13.05
N ALA A 245 28.59 -12.99 13.30
CA ALA A 245 28.08 -13.57 14.54
C ALA A 245 29.02 -14.69 14.97
N ASP A 246 29.53 -14.62 16.20
CA ASP A 246 30.48 -15.59 16.78
C ASP A 246 31.70 -15.92 15.88
N GLY A 247 32.14 -14.94 15.09
CA GLY A 247 33.26 -15.06 14.12
C GLY A 247 32.88 -15.65 12.75
N ALA A 248 31.65 -16.10 12.57
CA ALA A 248 31.11 -16.59 11.29
C ALA A 248 30.39 -15.48 10.51
N PRO A 249 30.42 -15.52 9.16
CA PRO A 249 29.71 -14.57 8.33
C PRO A 249 28.22 -14.86 8.30
N LEU A 250 27.43 -13.79 8.25
CA LEU A 250 26.04 -13.80 7.81
C LEU A 250 25.97 -13.04 6.49
N LEU A 251 25.52 -13.72 5.43
CA LEU A 251 25.31 -13.16 4.10
C LEU A 251 23.82 -12.92 3.86
N ASP A 252 23.48 -11.67 3.59
CA ASP A 252 22.18 -11.27 3.02
C ASP A 252 22.41 -10.74 1.60
N LEU A 253 21.67 -11.27 0.63
CA LEU A 253 21.71 -10.81 -0.76
C LEU A 253 20.57 -9.82 -1.01
N PHE A 254 20.92 -8.57 -1.31
CA PHE A 254 19.95 -7.51 -1.54
C PHE A 254 19.44 -7.52 -2.99
N PHE A 255 18.12 -7.53 -3.18
CA PHE A 255 17.43 -7.40 -4.47
C PHE A 255 16.01 -6.82 -4.28
N ASP A 256 15.45 -6.15 -5.30
CA ASP A 256 14.06 -5.66 -5.30
C ASP A 256 13.15 -6.54 -6.18
N ASN A 257 12.62 -7.60 -5.58
CA ASN A 257 11.54 -8.43 -6.11
C ASN A 257 10.14 -7.87 -5.79
N GLY A 258 10.02 -6.68 -5.18
CA GLY A 258 8.72 -5.99 -5.01
C GLY A 258 8.46 -4.90 -6.04
N GLY A 259 9.52 -4.25 -6.54
CA GLY A 259 9.45 -3.21 -7.58
C GLY A 259 8.84 -1.88 -7.13
N HIS A 260 8.42 -1.80 -5.87
CA HIS A 260 7.76 -0.64 -5.27
C HIS A 260 8.80 0.37 -4.77
N GLY A 261 9.76 -0.07 -3.96
CA GLY A 261 10.78 0.80 -3.39
C GLY A 261 11.71 1.45 -4.42
N THR A 262 11.98 0.78 -5.54
CA THR A 262 12.68 1.38 -6.70
C THR A 262 11.90 2.56 -7.30
N HIS A 263 10.58 2.44 -7.43
CA HIS A 263 9.69 3.50 -7.95
C HIS A 263 9.63 4.70 -7.00
N VAL A 264 9.48 4.42 -5.71
CA VAL A 264 9.54 5.35 -4.58
C VAL A 264 10.88 6.11 -4.55
N ALA A 265 12.00 5.42 -4.71
CA ALA A 265 13.34 6.01 -4.80
C ALA A 265 13.50 6.96 -6.01
N GLY A 266 12.96 6.56 -7.17
CA GLY A 266 12.95 7.38 -8.39
C GLY A 266 12.15 8.68 -8.23
N ILE A 267 11.01 8.67 -7.54
CA ILE A 267 10.23 9.87 -7.21
C ILE A 267 11.02 10.79 -6.26
N ALA A 268 11.57 10.23 -5.18
CA ALA A 268 12.27 11.01 -4.17
C ALA A 268 13.50 11.73 -4.75
N ALA A 269 14.38 10.99 -5.45
CA ALA A 269 15.70 11.48 -5.81
C ALA A 269 16.25 10.98 -7.16
N GLY A 270 15.45 10.39 -8.03
CA GLY A 270 15.93 9.93 -9.35
C GLY A 270 16.56 11.06 -10.17
N HIS A 271 17.62 10.77 -10.94
CA HIS A 271 18.29 11.75 -11.79
C HIS A 271 18.52 11.18 -13.20
N SER A 272 18.01 11.87 -14.23
CA SER A 272 17.99 11.37 -15.61
C SER A 272 17.41 9.95 -15.73
N LEU A 273 16.23 9.75 -15.14
CA LEU A 273 15.42 8.53 -15.21
C LEU A 273 15.34 8.00 -16.65
N PHE A 274 15.49 6.68 -16.82
CA PHE A 274 15.48 6.02 -18.13
C PHE A 274 16.52 6.59 -19.13
N ASN A 275 17.62 7.17 -18.62
CA ASN A 275 18.65 7.87 -19.38
C ASN A 275 18.12 9.06 -20.22
N VAL A 276 17.00 9.66 -19.79
CA VAL A 276 16.44 10.88 -20.39
C VAL A 276 16.96 12.09 -19.63
N ALA A 277 17.84 12.88 -20.25
CA ALA A 277 18.47 14.03 -19.62
C ALA A 277 17.44 15.04 -19.07
N GLY A 278 17.50 15.30 -17.76
CA GLY A 278 16.58 16.21 -17.06
C GLY A 278 15.24 15.59 -16.65
N PHE A 279 14.99 14.31 -16.96
CA PHE A 279 13.88 13.56 -16.38
C PHE A 279 14.26 13.16 -14.95
N ASP A 280 13.98 14.03 -14.00
CA ASP A 280 14.37 13.85 -12.60
C ASP A 280 13.15 13.62 -11.71
N GLY A 281 13.39 12.96 -10.56
CA GLY A 281 12.52 13.06 -9.40
C GLY A 281 12.64 14.44 -8.71
N VAL A 282 12.16 14.51 -7.47
CA VAL A 282 12.07 15.78 -6.74
C VAL A 282 13.45 16.33 -6.31
N ALA A 283 14.32 15.48 -5.80
CA ALA A 283 15.64 15.85 -5.23
C ALA A 283 16.82 15.12 -5.90
N PRO A 284 17.13 15.36 -7.20
CA PRO A 284 18.16 14.62 -7.95
C PRO A 284 19.59 14.80 -7.43
N GLY A 285 19.86 15.77 -6.55
CA GLY A 285 21.14 15.93 -5.86
C GLY A 285 21.30 15.04 -4.62
N ALA A 286 20.21 14.55 -4.02
CA ALA A 286 20.26 13.76 -2.79
C ALA A 286 20.83 12.35 -3.02
N GLN A 287 21.40 11.76 -1.97
CA GLN A 287 21.91 10.38 -1.97
C GLN A 287 20.96 9.46 -1.20
N LEU A 288 20.96 8.17 -1.55
CA LEU A 288 19.97 7.19 -1.11
C LEU A 288 20.55 6.07 -0.26
N LEU A 289 19.80 5.68 0.77
CA LEU A 289 19.96 4.40 1.49
C LEU A 289 18.76 3.52 1.13
N GLY A 290 18.98 2.38 0.46
CA GLY A 290 17.91 1.42 0.15
C GLY A 290 17.76 0.39 1.26
N LEU A 291 16.71 0.48 2.07
CA LEU A 291 16.53 -0.32 3.28
C LEU A 291 15.32 -1.24 3.11
N LYS A 292 15.57 -2.49 2.68
CA LYS A 292 14.54 -3.50 2.43
C LYS A 292 13.98 -3.98 3.78
N ILE A 293 12.72 -3.65 4.05
CA ILE A 293 12.01 -4.08 5.27
C ILE A 293 11.05 -5.24 4.99
N ALA A 294 10.59 -5.37 3.74
CA ALA A 294 9.55 -6.31 3.35
C ALA A 294 10.08 -7.58 2.67
N ASN A 295 9.32 -8.66 2.83
CA ASN A 295 9.58 -9.97 2.24
C ASN A 295 8.42 -10.35 1.31
N ALA A 296 8.70 -10.48 0.00
CA ALA A 296 7.67 -10.70 -1.02
C ALA A 296 6.93 -12.03 -0.81
N ALA A 297 7.69 -13.11 -0.56
CA ALA A 297 7.16 -14.46 -0.42
C ALA A 297 6.28 -14.71 0.82
N ARG A 298 6.33 -13.84 1.83
CA ARG A 298 5.59 -13.97 3.10
C ARG A 298 4.27 -13.22 3.16
N GLY A 299 3.86 -12.59 2.05
CA GLY A 299 2.73 -11.67 2.02
C GLY A 299 3.03 -10.34 1.32
N GLY A 300 4.29 -10.05 0.99
CA GLY A 300 4.69 -8.71 0.55
C GLY A 300 4.76 -7.72 1.72
N ILE A 301 4.84 -8.24 2.94
CA ILE A 301 4.72 -7.54 4.23
C ILE A 301 6.10 -7.20 4.82
N SER A 302 6.16 -6.26 5.78
CA SER A 302 7.34 -6.13 6.65
C SER A 302 7.54 -7.39 7.50
N VAL A 303 8.72 -7.55 8.11
CA VAL A 303 8.94 -8.59 9.13
C VAL A 303 9.27 -7.99 10.49
N THR A 304 9.06 -8.75 11.56
CA THR A 304 9.29 -8.36 12.96
C THR A 304 10.57 -7.52 13.16
N GLY A 305 10.38 -6.26 13.58
CA GLY A 305 11.44 -5.29 13.83
C GLY A 305 12.18 -4.70 12.63
N SER A 306 11.83 -5.05 11.39
CA SER A 306 12.53 -4.58 10.19
C SER A 306 12.56 -3.05 10.09
N MET A 307 11.40 -2.41 10.24
CA MET A 307 11.26 -0.95 10.30
C MET A 307 12.15 -0.33 11.38
N GLN A 308 12.17 -0.88 12.61
CA GLN A 308 12.97 -0.35 13.71
C GLN A 308 14.48 -0.51 13.45
N ARG A 309 14.92 -1.65 12.91
CA ARG A 309 16.33 -1.87 12.51
C ARG A 309 16.75 -0.89 11.40
N ALA A 310 15.89 -0.67 10.40
CA ALA A 310 16.14 0.26 9.30
C ALA A 310 16.24 1.73 9.77
N MET A 311 15.30 2.20 10.60
CA MET A 311 15.36 3.55 11.19
C MET A 311 16.65 3.78 11.98
N ALA A 312 17.00 2.84 12.88
CA ALA A 312 18.21 2.93 13.69
C ALA A 312 19.50 2.85 12.84
N TYR A 313 19.49 2.11 11.74
CA TYR A 313 20.60 2.07 10.79
C TYR A 313 20.74 3.42 10.07
N ALA A 314 19.65 3.98 9.56
CA ALA A 314 19.63 5.24 8.80
C ALA A 314 20.18 6.41 9.63
N ALA A 315 19.69 6.58 10.87
CA ALA A 315 20.18 7.60 11.79
C ALA A 315 21.68 7.47 12.04
N ARG A 316 22.15 6.27 12.43
CA ARG A 316 23.57 5.99 12.67
C ARG A 316 24.44 6.27 11.45
N TYR A 317 24.00 5.89 10.24
CA TYR A 317 24.76 6.11 9.00
C TYR A 317 24.93 7.61 8.70
N ALA A 318 23.86 8.39 8.91
CA ALA A 318 23.84 9.84 8.71
C ALA A 318 24.66 10.59 9.77
N GLU A 319 24.53 10.22 11.05
CA GLU A 319 25.29 10.78 12.18
C GLU A 319 26.80 10.56 12.00
N GLN A 320 27.22 9.35 11.62
CA GLN A 320 28.62 9.03 11.31
C GLN A 320 29.23 9.87 10.18
N ARG A 321 28.40 10.50 9.34
CA ARG A 321 28.81 11.33 8.20
C ARG A 321 28.45 12.81 8.38
N ASN A 322 27.81 13.18 9.49
CA ASN A 322 27.26 14.52 9.75
C ASN A 322 26.39 15.03 8.56
N MET A 323 25.57 14.16 7.99
CA MET A 323 24.65 14.49 6.88
C MET A 323 23.21 14.68 7.40
N PRO A 324 22.43 15.65 6.88
CA PRO A 324 21.00 15.71 7.10
C PRO A 324 20.31 14.44 6.59
N LEU A 325 19.32 13.96 7.34
CA LEU A 325 18.57 12.74 7.04
C LEU A 325 17.09 13.05 6.80
N VAL A 326 16.57 12.55 5.70
CA VAL A 326 15.15 12.33 5.49
C VAL A 326 14.90 10.83 5.48
N LEU A 327 13.85 10.35 6.13
CA LEU A 327 13.36 8.98 5.99
C LEU A 327 12.05 9.01 5.22
N ASN A 328 11.83 8.01 4.37
CA ASN A 328 10.57 7.74 3.72
C ASN A 328 10.14 6.30 3.99
N LEU A 329 8.89 6.12 4.42
CA LEU A 329 8.25 4.82 4.60
C LEU A 329 6.91 4.83 3.85
N SER A 330 6.91 4.23 2.66
CA SER A 330 5.74 4.14 1.78
C SER A 330 4.92 2.86 2.04
N PHE A 331 4.83 2.47 3.31
CA PHE A 331 4.47 1.13 3.76
C PHE A 331 3.68 1.21 5.07
N GLY A 332 2.66 0.37 5.24
CA GLY A 332 1.80 0.31 6.42
C GLY A 332 0.49 -0.41 6.15
N VAL A 333 -0.31 -0.59 7.21
CA VAL A 333 -1.63 -1.26 7.16
C VAL A 333 -2.69 -0.44 7.88
N GLY A 334 -3.96 -0.69 7.57
CA GLY A 334 -5.13 -0.06 8.16
C GLY A 334 -5.16 -0.18 9.69
N ASN A 335 -5.63 0.87 10.35
CA ASN A 335 -5.63 0.95 11.80
C ASN A 335 -6.98 0.51 12.39
N GLU A 336 -6.96 -0.50 13.26
CA GLU A 336 -8.17 -0.94 13.97
C GLU A 336 -8.56 -0.02 15.12
N ARG A 337 -7.59 0.71 15.69
CA ARG A 337 -7.76 1.61 16.84
C ARG A 337 -6.80 2.78 16.65
N GLU A 338 -7.22 3.76 15.85
CA GLU A 338 -6.41 4.93 15.50
C GLU A 338 -5.67 5.50 16.73
N GLY A 339 -4.36 5.75 16.61
CA GLY A 339 -3.54 6.29 17.70
C GLY A 339 -3.06 5.30 18.79
N HIS A 340 -3.47 4.03 18.78
CA HIS A 340 -3.01 3.02 19.76
C HIS A 340 -1.83 2.15 19.29
N ALA A 341 -1.50 2.16 18.00
CA ALA A 341 -0.49 1.27 17.42
C ALA A 341 0.91 1.44 18.04
N VAL A 342 1.56 0.31 18.33
CA VAL A 342 2.88 0.28 18.96
C VAL A 342 3.97 0.82 18.03
N ILE A 343 3.82 0.64 16.71
CA ILE A 343 4.76 1.20 15.73
C ILE A 343 4.72 2.73 15.71
N ASP A 344 3.55 3.38 15.88
CA ASP A 344 3.44 4.84 16.01
C ASP A 344 4.25 5.35 17.20
N SER A 345 4.18 4.63 18.33
CA SER A 345 4.96 4.95 19.53
C SER A 345 6.47 4.81 19.32
N ILE A 346 6.92 3.85 18.49
CA ILE A 346 8.33 3.68 18.14
C ILE A 346 8.80 4.79 17.19
N VAL A 347 7.99 5.17 16.19
CA VAL A 347 8.27 6.27 15.26
C VAL A 347 8.34 7.62 16.01
N ASN A 348 7.38 7.88 16.89
CA ASN A 348 7.39 9.06 17.76
C ASN A 348 8.65 9.09 18.66
N ALA A 349 9.02 7.97 19.29
CA ALA A 349 10.21 7.90 20.13
C ALA A 349 11.51 8.12 19.34
N PHE A 350 11.59 7.61 18.11
CA PHE A 350 12.71 7.84 17.20
C PHE A 350 12.86 9.32 16.84
N LEU A 351 11.76 10.01 16.50
CA LEU A 351 11.80 11.43 16.14
C LEU A 351 12.15 12.35 17.32
N VAL A 352 11.73 12.00 18.54
CA VAL A 352 12.19 12.69 19.76
C VAL A 352 13.70 12.50 20.01
N ALA A 353 14.27 11.34 19.65
CA ALA A 353 15.70 11.07 19.78
C ALA A 353 16.54 11.76 18.69
N HIS A 354 16.01 11.89 17.46
CA HIS A 354 16.71 12.46 16.30
C HIS A 354 15.97 13.69 15.72
N PRO A 355 15.83 14.82 16.45
CA PRO A 355 14.98 15.98 16.08
C PRO A 355 15.45 16.80 14.86
N ALA A 356 16.52 16.37 14.19
CA ALA A 356 16.98 16.89 12.91
C ALA A 356 16.62 15.99 11.71
N ALA A 357 16.09 14.79 11.96
CA ALA A 357 15.64 13.87 10.92
C ALA A 357 14.17 14.15 10.55
N VAL A 358 13.90 14.38 9.27
CA VAL A 358 12.52 14.50 8.76
C VAL A 358 12.04 13.10 8.38
N PHE A 359 10.80 12.73 8.70
CA PHE A 359 10.24 11.43 8.33
C PHE A 359 8.87 11.61 7.67
N THR A 360 8.78 11.21 6.40
CA THR A 360 7.53 11.15 5.64
C THR A 360 7.00 9.72 5.59
N ILE A 361 5.71 9.57 5.87
CA ILE A 361 5.04 8.26 5.87
C ILE A 361 3.74 8.37 5.05
N SER A 362 3.44 7.37 4.24
CA SER A 362 2.19 7.30 3.47
C SER A 362 0.98 7.18 4.41
N ALA A 363 -0.05 8.01 4.20
CA ALA A 363 -1.25 8.03 5.05
C ALA A 363 -2.14 6.76 4.96
N GLY A 364 -1.98 5.95 3.90
CA GLY A 364 -2.83 4.78 3.61
C GLY A 364 -3.62 4.96 2.30
N ASN A 365 -4.27 3.88 1.84
CA ASN A 365 -4.99 3.85 0.55
C ASN A 365 -6.45 3.35 0.68
N ASP A 366 -6.98 3.34 1.91
CA ASP A 366 -8.32 2.85 2.24
C ASP A 366 -9.39 3.95 2.19
N GLY A 367 -9.08 5.12 1.63
CA GLY A 367 -10.05 6.18 1.40
C GLY A 367 -11.12 5.83 0.35
N PRO A 368 -12.22 6.60 0.26
CA PRO A 368 -12.41 7.90 0.91
C PRO A 368 -12.99 7.87 2.34
N GLY A 369 -13.30 6.72 2.93
CA GLY A 369 -14.00 6.61 4.22
C GLY A 369 -13.29 7.33 5.38
N LEU A 370 -14.06 7.75 6.38
CA LEU A 370 -13.53 8.36 7.61
C LEU A 370 -12.91 7.29 8.54
N SER A 371 -11.92 7.66 9.35
CA SER A 371 -11.11 6.74 10.17
C SER A 371 -10.39 5.67 9.33
N THR A 372 -9.64 6.10 8.31
CA THR A 372 -8.93 5.18 7.39
C THR A 372 -7.42 5.36 7.41
N LEU A 373 -6.84 6.10 8.36
CA LEU A 373 -5.38 6.27 8.46
C LEU A 373 -4.72 4.93 8.78
N GLY A 374 -3.74 4.53 7.96
CA GLY A 374 -2.92 3.36 8.24
C GLY A 374 -1.79 3.68 9.23
N PHE A 375 -1.38 2.72 10.06
CA PHE A 375 -0.13 2.82 10.81
C PHE A 375 1.05 2.32 9.95
N PRO A 376 2.26 2.91 10.05
CA PRO A 376 2.65 4.01 10.95
C PRO A 376 2.33 5.44 10.46
N GLY A 377 1.51 5.60 9.42
CA GLY A 377 1.04 6.91 8.93
C GLY A 377 0.17 7.67 9.94
N SER A 378 -0.30 7.03 11.00
CA SER A 378 -1.01 7.61 12.14
C SER A 378 -0.10 8.26 13.20
N ALA A 379 1.21 8.05 13.14
CA ALA A 379 2.17 8.61 14.11
C ALA A 379 2.13 10.15 14.18
N ASP A 380 2.23 10.69 15.40
CA ASP A 380 2.04 12.13 15.68
C ASP A 380 3.09 13.02 15.02
N LEU A 381 4.37 12.67 15.21
CA LEU A 381 5.51 13.52 14.86
C LEU A 381 6.01 13.29 13.43
N ALA A 382 5.65 12.16 12.82
CA ALA A 382 5.92 11.91 11.41
C ALA A 382 5.00 12.75 10.53
N LEU A 383 5.51 13.21 9.38
CA LEU A 383 4.71 13.85 8.35
C LEU A 383 3.90 12.77 7.62
N SER A 384 2.61 12.68 7.94
CA SER A 384 1.67 11.79 7.26
C SER A 384 1.21 12.42 5.96
N VAL A 385 1.43 11.71 4.84
CA VAL A 385 1.28 12.28 3.49
C VAL A 385 0.10 11.65 2.78
N GLY A 386 -0.95 12.45 2.56
CA GLY A 386 -2.08 12.13 1.70
C GLY A 386 -1.73 12.26 0.21
N ALA A 387 -2.57 11.70 -0.65
CA ALA A 387 -2.36 11.65 -2.10
C ALA A 387 -3.30 12.60 -2.85
N SER A 388 -2.74 13.43 -3.73
CA SER A 388 -3.50 14.09 -4.81
C SER A 388 -3.45 13.24 -6.08
N TYR A 389 -4.53 13.30 -6.87
CA TYR A 389 -4.58 12.79 -8.23
C TYR A 389 -4.06 13.88 -9.19
N PRO A 390 -2.89 13.72 -9.82
CA PRO A 390 -2.32 14.78 -10.64
C PRO A 390 -3.07 14.91 -11.96
N GLY A 391 -3.45 16.13 -12.34
CA GLY A 391 -4.35 16.39 -13.47
C GLY A 391 -3.79 16.08 -14.86
N VAL A 392 -2.53 15.66 -14.94
CA VAL A 392 -1.88 15.12 -16.14
C VAL A 392 -2.32 13.68 -16.46
N PHE A 393 -2.65 12.86 -15.45
CA PHE A 393 -3.15 11.49 -15.67
C PHE A 393 -4.64 11.46 -16.02
N ALA A 394 -5.37 12.55 -15.74
CA ALA A 394 -6.82 12.62 -15.87
C ALA A 394 -7.33 12.55 -17.34
N ARG A 395 -6.45 12.82 -18.31
CA ARG A 395 -6.73 12.68 -19.75
C ARG A 395 -5.43 12.51 -20.56
N PRO A 396 -5.46 11.84 -21.72
CA PRO A 396 -4.34 11.84 -22.65
C PRO A 396 -3.90 13.26 -23.01
N VAL A 397 -2.60 13.54 -23.00
CA VAL A 397 -2.07 14.87 -23.28
C VAL A 397 -2.24 15.21 -24.76
N GLN A 398 -2.96 16.30 -25.04
CA GLN A 398 -3.15 16.83 -26.39
C GLN A 398 -2.36 18.14 -26.57
N PRO A 399 -1.62 18.33 -27.68
CA PRO A 399 -0.87 19.54 -27.95
C PRO A 399 -1.72 20.82 -27.82
N GLY A 400 -1.19 21.83 -27.14
CA GLY A 400 -1.89 23.10 -26.90
C GLY A 400 -2.95 23.07 -25.77
N THR A 401 -3.25 21.91 -25.18
CA THR A 401 -4.14 21.85 -24.01
C THR A 401 -3.33 21.92 -22.71
N SER A 402 -3.79 22.72 -21.74
CA SER A 402 -3.26 22.63 -20.38
C SER A 402 -3.69 21.30 -19.74
N PRO A 403 -2.89 20.70 -18.84
CA PRO A 403 -3.35 19.62 -17.97
C PRO A 403 -4.61 20.02 -17.19
N ALA A 404 -5.36 19.04 -16.70
CA ALA A 404 -6.41 19.32 -15.73
C ALA A 404 -5.79 19.89 -14.43
N PRO A 405 -6.57 20.55 -13.55
CA PRO A 405 -6.11 20.78 -12.18
C PRO A 405 -5.85 19.44 -11.47
N ASP A 406 -4.88 19.43 -10.57
CA ASP A 406 -4.75 18.36 -9.58
C ASP A 406 -6.00 18.37 -8.68
N VAL A 407 -6.46 17.19 -8.29
CA VAL A 407 -7.60 17.01 -7.38
C VAL A 407 -7.20 16.09 -6.23
N MET A 408 -8.01 15.99 -5.18
CA MET A 408 -7.71 15.07 -4.09
C MET A 408 -7.82 13.61 -4.57
N GLY A 409 -6.88 12.75 -4.18
CA GLY A 409 -6.94 11.32 -4.45
C GLY A 409 -8.08 10.70 -3.64
N TRP A 410 -9.08 10.14 -4.31
CA TRP A 410 -10.27 9.60 -3.63
C TRP A 410 -9.93 8.38 -2.77
N TRP A 411 -8.93 7.59 -3.15
CA TRP A 411 -8.38 6.48 -2.35
C TRP A 411 -7.49 6.93 -1.17
N SER A 412 -7.08 8.20 -1.11
CA SER A 412 -6.24 8.68 -0.01
C SER A 412 -7.00 8.54 1.29
N SER A 413 -6.43 7.85 2.27
CA SER A 413 -6.97 7.73 3.62
C SER A 413 -7.28 9.10 4.25
N ARG A 414 -8.32 9.14 5.08
CA ARG A 414 -8.93 10.34 5.67
C ARG A 414 -9.03 10.19 7.18
N GLY A 415 -8.69 11.25 7.91
CA GLY A 415 -8.81 11.30 9.36
C GLY A 415 -10.25 11.38 9.84
N ALA A 416 -10.42 11.19 11.14
CA ALA A 416 -11.59 11.63 11.89
C ALA A 416 -11.26 11.62 13.39
N GLU A 417 -10.69 10.50 13.85
CA GLU A 417 -10.14 10.31 15.18
C GLU A 417 -8.71 10.85 15.27
N LEU A 418 -7.96 10.83 14.17
CA LEU A 418 -6.67 11.52 14.05
C LEU A 418 -6.75 12.85 13.31
N ALA A 419 -5.93 13.80 13.75
CA ALA A 419 -5.62 15.06 13.07
C ALA A 419 -4.58 14.85 11.94
N LYS A 420 -4.89 13.92 11.02
CA LYS A 420 -4.02 13.45 9.93
C LYS A 420 -4.86 13.27 8.65
N PRO A 421 -4.28 13.29 7.42
CA PRO A 421 -2.86 13.54 7.11
C PRO A 421 -2.39 14.95 7.47
N ASP A 422 -1.08 15.19 7.48
CA ASP A 422 -0.50 16.52 7.73
C ASP A 422 -0.62 17.44 6.51
N LEU A 423 -0.44 16.85 5.33
CA LEU A 423 -0.35 17.52 4.04
C LEU A 423 -0.60 16.50 2.92
N VAL A 424 -0.76 17.00 1.70
CA VAL A 424 -0.96 16.18 0.50
C VAL A 424 0.19 16.38 -0.48
N ALA A 425 0.57 15.32 -1.20
CA ALA A 425 1.51 15.41 -2.31
C ALA A 425 1.03 14.56 -3.51
N PRO A 426 1.59 14.75 -4.71
CA PRO A 426 1.22 13.99 -5.91
C PRO A 426 1.33 12.48 -5.72
N GLY A 427 0.19 11.78 -5.74
CA GLY A 427 0.08 10.35 -5.46
C GLY A 427 0.01 9.46 -6.68
N VAL A 428 0.43 9.92 -7.86
CA VAL A 428 0.57 9.11 -9.09
C VAL A 428 1.79 9.61 -9.85
N ALA A 429 2.68 8.71 -10.30
CA ALA A 429 3.87 9.11 -11.04
C ALA A 429 4.38 8.03 -12.01
N PHE A 430 5.01 8.48 -13.10
CA PHE A 430 5.87 7.65 -13.96
C PHE A 430 7.30 7.69 -13.40
N SER A 431 7.82 6.56 -12.93
CA SER A 431 9.13 6.46 -12.26
C SER A 431 9.80 5.11 -12.56
N SER A 432 11.13 5.02 -12.36
CA SER A 432 11.90 3.80 -12.65
C SER A 432 11.41 2.59 -11.85
N VAL A 433 11.44 1.43 -12.48
CA VAL A 433 11.12 0.13 -11.89
C VAL A 433 12.23 -0.88 -12.19
N PRO A 434 12.39 -1.97 -11.43
CA PRO A 434 13.34 -3.04 -11.75
C PRO A 434 13.02 -3.65 -13.12
N ARG A 435 14.04 -4.21 -13.79
CA ARG A 435 13.93 -4.69 -15.18
C ARG A 435 12.78 -5.68 -15.40
N TRP A 436 12.56 -6.60 -14.46
CA TRP A 436 11.48 -7.59 -14.50
C TRP A 436 10.08 -6.96 -14.51
N ASN A 437 9.95 -5.76 -13.92
CA ASN A 437 8.69 -5.01 -13.77
C ASN A 437 8.49 -3.92 -14.84
N THR A 438 9.29 -3.90 -15.90
CA THR A 438 9.12 -2.98 -17.05
C THR A 438 7.70 -3.10 -17.62
N GLY A 439 7.02 -1.97 -17.88
CA GLY A 439 5.60 -1.89 -18.23
C GLY A 439 4.67 -1.48 -17.07
N ASP A 440 5.20 -1.35 -15.86
CA ASP A 440 4.49 -0.93 -14.63
C ASP A 440 5.12 0.35 -14.02
N GLU A 441 5.62 1.24 -14.88
CA GLU A 441 6.23 2.52 -14.49
C GLU A 441 5.23 3.52 -13.91
N ILE A 442 3.91 3.34 -14.13
CA ILE A 442 2.85 4.23 -13.64
C ILE A 442 2.18 3.60 -12.42
N LYS A 443 2.60 4.02 -11.21
CA LYS A 443 1.99 3.61 -9.94
C LYS A 443 1.22 4.75 -9.30
N GLY A 444 0.20 4.41 -8.51
CA GLY A 444 -0.63 5.35 -7.76
C GLY A 444 -0.91 4.87 -6.33
N GLY A 445 -0.86 5.80 -5.38
CA GLY A 445 -1.02 5.56 -3.95
C GLY A 445 -0.43 6.70 -3.10
N THR A 446 -0.78 6.78 -1.81
CA THR A 446 -0.04 7.63 -0.85
C THR A 446 1.43 7.25 -0.74
N SER A 447 1.75 6.00 -1.09
CA SER A 447 3.10 5.48 -1.29
C SER A 447 3.94 6.24 -2.33
N MET A 448 3.32 6.91 -3.32
CA MET A 448 4.00 7.79 -4.28
C MET A 448 4.06 9.25 -3.78
N ALA A 449 3.10 9.65 -2.94
CA ALA A 449 3.05 11.00 -2.36
C ALA A 449 4.11 11.20 -1.26
N ALA A 450 4.32 10.20 -0.40
CA ALA A 450 5.33 10.25 0.66
C ALA A 450 6.77 10.54 0.15
N PRO A 451 7.33 9.84 -0.87
CA PRO A 451 8.67 10.13 -1.39
C PRO A 451 8.73 11.47 -2.12
N HIS A 452 7.62 11.93 -2.71
CA HIS A 452 7.55 13.29 -3.26
C HIS A 452 7.78 14.32 -2.15
N ALA A 453 7.09 14.17 -1.01
CA ALA A 453 7.30 15.02 0.17
C ALA A 453 8.71 14.86 0.78
N ALA A 454 9.28 13.65 0.78
CA ALA A 454 10.67 13.41 1.21
C ALA A 454 11.67 14.23 0.38
N GLY A 455 11.47 14.27 -0.94
CA GLY A 455 12.24 15.10 -1.84
C GLY A 455 12.04 16.60 -1.58
N LEU A 456 10.83 17.07 -1.25
CA LEU A 456 10.61 18.48 -0.88
C LEU A 456 11.45 18.84 0.36
N ALA A 457 11.43 17.98 1.39
CA ALA A 457 12.24 18.15 2.59
C ALA A 457 13.74 18.15 2.27
N ALA A 458 14.23 17.26 1.40
CA ALA A 458 15.63 17.20 1.00
C ALA A 458 16.08 18.46 0.23
N CYS A 459 15.24 18.99 -0.68
CA CYS A 459 15.52 20.25 -1.37
C CYS A 459 15.58 21.45 -0.41
N LEU A 460 14.69 21.51 0.59
CA LEU A 460 14.72 22.54 1.64
C LEU A 460 15.96 22.41 2.54
N LEU A 461 16.30 21.21 3.01
CA LEU A 461 17.51 20.97 3.80
C LEU A 461 18.80 21.34 3.03
N SER A 462 18.86 21.00 1.74
CA SER A 462 19.97 21.36 0.85
C SER A 462 20.08 22.88 0.63
N ALA A 463 18.95 23.58 0.51
CA ALA A 463 18.91 25.04 0.46
C ALA A 463 19.45 25.66 1.76
N MET A 464 18.88 25.30 2.92
CA MET A 464 19.24 25.90 4.20
C MET A 464 20.71 25.64 4.58
N ALA A 465 21.27 24.48 4.21
CA ALA A 465 22.69 24.19 4.35
C ALA A 465 23.58 25.14 3.52
N GLN A 466 23.16 25.51 2.31
CA GLN A 466 23.86 26.48 1.45
C GLN A 466 23.70 27.92 1.94
N GLU A 467 22.56 28.27 2.56
CA GLU A 467 22.34 29.52 3.31
C GLU A 467 23.11 29.56 4.66
N GLY A 468 23.93 28.54 4.97
CA GLY A 468 24.70 28.46 6.23
C GLY A 468 23.85 28.26 7.49
N ARG A 469 22.58 27.90 7.35
CA ARG A 469 21.59 27.82 8.43
C ARG A 469 21.21 26.38 8.74
N LYS A 470 21.47 25.95 9.98
CA LYS A 470 20.87 24.72 10.52
C LYS A 470 19.39 24.93 10.78
N VAL A 471 18.58 23.91 10.49
CA VAL A 471 17.13 23.86 10.73
C VAL A 471 16.75 22.48 11.27
N SER A 472 15.69 22.43 12.07
CA SER A 472 15.12 21.24 12.70
C SER A 472 14.04 20.58 11.83
N ALA A 473 13.66 19.34 12.17
CA ALA A 473 12.55 18.66 11.52
C ALA A 473 11.22 19.43 11.69
N ALA A 474 11.01 20.03 12.88
CA ALA A 474 9.84 20.87 13.17
C ALA A 474 9.77 22.13 12.29
N GLU A 475 10.92 22.75 11.97
CA GLU A 475 10.96 23.89 11.03
C GLU A 475 10.65 23.46 9.59
N ILE A 476 11.20 22.33 9.12
CA ILE A 476 10.88 21.81 7.77
C ILE A 476 9.40 21.41 7.67
N GLY A 477 8.87 20.69 8.66
CA GLY A 477 7.47 20.28 8.70
C GLY A 477 6.52 21.47 8.76
N GLN A 478 6.81 22.47 9.61
CA GLN A 478 6.00 23.69 9.67
C GLN A 478 6.10 24.52 8.38
N ALA A 479 7.28 24.64 7.77
CA ALA A 479 7.44 25.34 6.49
C ALA A 479 6.62 24.68 5.38
N LEU A 480 6.60 23.34 5.32
CA LEU A 480 5.78 22.60 4.36
C LEU A 480 4.28 22.83 4.61
N ARG A 481 3.78 22.63 5.85
CA ARG A 481 2.37 22.87 6.22
C ARG A 481 1.95 24.33 5.95
N ALA A 482 2.76 25.32 6.36
CA ALA A 482 2.46 26.75 6.17
C ALA A 482 2.56 27.22 4.70
N SER A 483 3.26 26.48 3.84
CA SER A 483 3.34 26.74 2.39
C SER A 483 2.19 26.13 1.58
N ALA A 484 1.35 25.32 2.21
CA ALA A 484 0.41 24.46 1.52
C ALA A 484 -0.82 25.19 1.00
N VAL A 485 -1.39 24.65 -0.09
CA VAL A 485 -2.58 25.17 -0.76
C VAL A 485 -3.68 24.12 -0.71
N PRO A 486 -4.84 24.41 -0.08
CA PRO A 486 -5.93 23.45 0.03
C PRO A 486 -6.66 23.20 -1.30
N PHE A 487 -7.17 21.98 -1.46
CA PHE A 487 -7.99 21.54 -2.57
C PHE A 487 -9.43 22.07 -2.43
N ARG A 488 -10.12 22.23 -3.57
CA ARG A 488 -11.41 22.93 -3.61
C ARG A 488 -12.55 22.07 -3.06
N GLY A 489 -12.85 22.26 -1.78
CA GLY A 489 -14.01 21.66 -1.11
C GLY A 489 -13.71 20.36 -0.36
N GLU A 490 -12.43 20.07 -0.14
CA GLU A 490 -11.99 19.12 0.87
C GLU A 490 -11.94 19.82 2.25
N THR A 491 -11.64 19.08 3.31
CA THR A 491 -11.56 19.60 4.69
C THR A 491 -10.25 19.21 5.38
N PRO A 492 -9.91 19.74 6.57
CA PRO A 492 -8.63 19.40 7.22
C PRO A 492 -8.47 17.93 7.63
N ILE A 493 -9.54 17.13 7.71
CA ILE A 493 -9.44 15.66 7.87
C ILE A 493 -9.25 14.92 6.54
N ASP A 494 -9.49 15.60 5.42
CA ASP A 494 -9.28 15.07 4.08
C ASP A 494 -7.85 15.31 3.58
N GLU A 495 -7.29 16.49 3.84
CA GLU A 495 -6.02 16.94 3.22
C GLU A 495 -5.00 17.56 4.20
N GLY A 496 -5.31 17.64 5.50
CA GLY A 496 -4.46 18.35 6.47
C GLY A 496 -4.32 19.83 6.13
N ALA A 497 -3.12 20.25 5.76
CA ALA A 497 -2.82 21.60 5.27
C ALA A 497 -3.01 21.78 3.74
N GLY A 498 -3.25 20.72 2.98
CA GLY A 498 -3.27 20.73 1.52
C GLY A 498 -1.89 20.48 0.89
N GLN A 499 -1.67 20.92 -0.36
CA GLN A 499 -0.46 20.60 -1.14
C GLN A 499 0.68 21.65 -0.97
N PRO A 500 1.85 21.31 -0.39
CA PRO A 500 2.97 22.23 -0.16
C PRO A 500 3.53 22.88 -1.43
N ARG A 501 4.10 24.08 -1.27
CA ARG A 501 4.76 24.82 -2.36
C ARG A 501 6.19 25.15 -1.95
N VAL A 502 7.17 24.43 -2.50
CA VAL A 502 8.56 24.44 -1.99
C VAL A 502 9.23 25.82 -2.00
N ASP A 503 8.94 26.65 -3.01
CA ASP A 503 9.39 28.05 -3.07
C ASP A 503 8.85 28.91 -1.92
N ALA A 504 7.61 28.66 -1.47
CA ALA A 504 7.02 29.35 -0.34
C ALA A 504 7.51 28.80 1.00
N ALA A 505 7.72 27.48 1.12
CA ALA A 505 8.35 26.86 2.30
C ALA A 505 9.79 27.37 2.49
N TYR A 506 10.57 27.46 1.41
CA TYR A 506 11.91 28.05 1.43
C TYR A 506 11.88 29.53 1.87
N ARG A 507 10.96 30.34 1.32
CA ARG A 507 10.80 31.74 1.76
C ARG A 507 10.33 31.88 3.21
N TRP A 508 9.53 30.94 3.71
CA TRP A 508 9.13 30.88 5.12
C TRP A 508 10.34 30.64 6.02
N LEU A 509 11.19 29.67 5.66
CA LEU A 509 12.45 29.41 6.38
C LEU A 509 13.39 30.62 6.31
N LEU A 510 13.57 31.23 5.14
CA LEU A 510 14.35 32.47 4.99
C LEU A 510 13.85 33.61 5.90
N GLY A 511 12.53 33.77 6.04
CA GLY A 511 11.90 34.78 6.90
C GLY A 511 12.25 34.68 8.40
N GLY A 512 12.82 33.56 8.84
CA GLY A 512 13.23 33.36 10.23
C GLY A 512 12.10 32.92 11.17
N HIS A 513 10.95 32.55 10.61
CA HIS A 513 9.86 31.91 11.34
C HIS A 513 10.37 30.60 12.00
N GLN A 514 9.91 30.32 13.21
CA GLN A 514 10.34 29.15 13.97
C GLN A 514 9.27 28.06 13.93
N GLY A 515 9.69 26.83 13.64
CA GLY A 515 8.85 25.65 13.74
C GLY A 515 8.52 25.33 15.21
N SER A 516 7.39 24.70 15.42
CA SER A 516 6.93 24.20 16.71
C SER A 516 6.22 22.87 16.51
N GLU A 517 6.31 21.98 17.49
CA GLU A 517 5.73 20.66 17.43
C GLU A 517 4.99 20.34 18.73
N TYR A 518 3.72 19.97 18.57
CA TYR A 518 2.77 19.77 19.66
C TYR A 518 2.01 18.47 19.45
N VAL A 519 1.94 17.64 20.50
CA VAL A 519 1.08 16.46 20.55
C VAL A 519 -0.26 16.88 21.13
N VAL A 520 -1.33 16.62 20.38
CA VAL A 520 -2.73 16.89 20.75
C VAL A 520 -3.40 15.57 21.14
N ARG A 521 -4.21 15.58 22.20
CA ARG A 521 -5.01 14.42 22.63
C ARG A 521 -6.41 14.78 23.11
N VAL A 522 -7.40 13.97 22.74
CA VAL A 522 -8.71 13.89 23.40
C VAL A 522 -8.71 12.76 24.45
N PRO A 523 -9.69 12.68 25.37
CA PRO A 523 -9.73 11.63 26.40
C PRO A 523 -9.75 10.18 25.88
N ALA A 524 -10.15 9.96 24.62
CA ALA A 524 -10.09 8.67 23.96
C ALA A 524 -8.68 8.21 23.56
N GLY A 525 -7.64 9.05 23.69
CA GLY A 525 -6.25 8.71 23.36
C GLY A 525 -5.82 9.08 21.93
N VAL A 526 -6.72 9.65 21.12
CA VAL A 526 -6.51 10.05 19.72
C VAL A 526 -6.34 11.58 19.58
N SER A 527 -6.00 12.10 18.39
CA SER A 527 -5.56 13.50 18.21
C SER A 527 -6.62 14.48 17.67
N ALA A 528 -7.79 13.99 17.24
CA ALA A 528 -8.97 14.76 16.88
C ALA A 528 -10.21 14.27 17.66
N ALA A 529 -11.31 15.02 17.63
CA ALA A 529 -12.57 14.64 18.27
C ALA A 529 -13.57 14.12 17.23
N PHE A 530 -14.12 12.91 17.44
CA PHE A 530 -15.04 12.28 16.50
C PHE A 530 -16.29 11.73 17.17
N HIS A 531 -17.44 12.01 16.56
CA HIS A 531 -18.76 11.59 17.01
C HIS A 531 -19.50 10.90 15.84
N ARG A 532 -19.17 9.63 15.55
CA ARG A 532 -19.69 8.88 14.38
C ARG A 532 -21.20 8.60 14.44
N ASP A 533 -21.78 8.54 15.64
CA ASP A 533 -23.23 8.37 15.87
C ASP A 533 -23.91 9.68 16.37
N GLY A 534 -23.25 10.81 16.14
CA GLY A 534 -23.70 12.13 16.54
C GLY A 534 -23.52 12.43 18.02
N LEU A 535 -24.08 13.55 18.47
CA LEU A 535 -24.13 13.92 19.89
C LEU A 535 -25.39 13.28 20.49
N GLY A 536 -25.22 12.22 21.27
CA GLY A 536 -26.29 11.46 21.90
C GLY A 536 -26.64 12.01 23.28
N ASP A 537 -25.64 12.08 24.17
CA ASP A 537 -25.81 12.56 25.54
C ASP A 537 -25.73 14.10 25.63
N PRO A 538 -26.22 14.72 26.71
CA PRO A 538 -26.01 16.15 26.97
C PRO A 538 -24.53 16.51 27.14
N GLY A 539 -23.72 15.57 27.66
CA GLY A 539 -22.29 15.74 27.91
C GLY A 539 -21.45 15.91 26.64
N ASP A 540 -21.87 15.31 25.53
CA ASP A 540 -21.19 15.33 24.22
C ASP A 540 -21.05 16.73 23.62
N THR A 541 -21.65 17.75 24.25
CA THR A 541 -21.53 19.17 23.84
C THR A 541 -20.27 19.86 24.34
N LEU A 542 -19.41 19.19 25.12
CA LEU A 542 -18.11 19.69 25.57
C LEU A 542 -17.00 18.68 25.29
N GLN A 543 -16.02 19.10 24.49
CA GLN A 543 -14.79 18.35 24.20
C GLN A 543 -13.59 19.05 24.84
N ALA A 544 -12.83 18.34 25.67
CA ALA A 544 -11.53 18.80 26.13
C ALA A 544 -10.41 18.25 25.22
N PHE A 545 -9.45 19.11 24.86
CA PHE A 545 -8.19 18.72 24.22
C PHE A 545 -7.03 19.00 25.16
N GLN A 546 -6.16 18.02 25.38
CA GLN A 546 -4.87 18.19 26.05
C GLN A 546 -3.79 18.43 24.99
N VAL A 547 -2.94 19.44 25.20
CA VAL A 547 -1.90 19.82 24.25
C VAL A 547 -0.53 19.94 24.93
N ARG A 548 0.43 19.14 24.48
CA ARG A 548 1.79 19.03 25.02
C ARG A 548 2.82 19.44 23.98
N HIS A 549 3.70 20.39 24.34
CA HIS A 549 4.85 20.77 23.51
C HIS A 549 5.89 19.63 23.46
N VAL A 550 6.50 19.42 22.30
CA VAL A 550 7.55 18.41 22.08
C VAL A 550 8.85 19.04 21.59
N ALA A 551 8.82 19.80 20.49
CA ALA A 551 10.01 20.36 19.86
C ALA A 551 9.78 21.76 19.26
N GLY A 552 10.86 22.46 18.96
CA GLY A 552 10.81 23.82 18.39
C GLY A 552 10.42 24.90 19.41
N LEU A 553 9.77 25.97 18.94
CA LEU A 553 9.40 27.12 19.77
C LEU A 553 8.20 26.82 20.67
N ARG A 554 8.41 26.82 21.99
CA ARG A 554 7.32 26.76 22.98
C ARG A 554 6.69 28.14 23.16
N ALA A 555 5.53 28.37 22.53
CA ALA A 555 4.72 29.56 22.79
C ALA A 555 4.23 29.62 24.25
N ALA A 556 4.13 30.83 24.81
CA ALA A 556 3.65 31.06 26.18
C ALA A 556 2.13 31.25 26.28
N GLN A 557 1.47 31.58 25.17
CA GLN A 557 0.03 31.77 25.04
C GLN A 557 -0.37 31.35 23.62
N PHE A 558 -1.58 30.83 23.48
CA PHE A 558 -2.21 30.50 22.20
C PHE A 558 -3.33 31.48 21.92
N LEU A 559 -3.34 32.06 20.71
CA LEU A 559 -4.52 32.72 20.13
C LEU A 559 -5.34 31.66 19.40
N LEU A 560 -6.57 31.41 19.84
CA LEU A 560 -7.43 30.37 19.27
C LEU A 560 -8.43 30.98 18.27
N LYS A 561 -8.62 30.30 17.14
CA LYS A 561 -9.61 30.69 16.10
C LYS A 561 -10.37 29.47 15.62
N SER A 562 -11.69 29.47 15.80
CA SER A 562 -12.58 28.49 15.17
C SER A 562 -12.76 28.81 13.67
N SER A 563 -12.85 27.78 12.83
CA SER A 563 -13.24 27.88 11.43
C SER A 563 -14.77 27.88 11.20
N VAL A 564 -15.56 27.57 12.24
CA VAL A 564 -17.03 27.36 12.14
C VAL A 564 -17.79 27.98 13.33
N PRO A 565 -19.01 28.51 13.13
CA PRO A 565 -19.77 29.18 14.19
C PRO A 565 -20.29 28.24 15.28
N TRP A 566 -20.36 26.93 15.02
CA TRP A 566 -20.88 25.93 15.95
C TRP A 566 -19.84 25.38 16.93
N LEU A 567 -18.56 25.74 16.78
CA LEU A 567 -17.50 25.49 17.77
C LEU A 567 -17.19 26.80 18.53
N ALA A 568 -17.35 26.79 19.84
CA ALA A 568 -16.99 27.90 20.72
C ALA A 568 -15.76 27.55 21.57
N VAL A 569 -14.83 28.51 21.70
CA VAL A 569 -13.57 28.39 22.46
C VAL A 569 -13.19 29.71 23.13
N PRO A 570 -12.36 29.70 24.19
CA PRO A 570 -11.72 30.90 24.70
C PRO A 570 -10.86 31.56 23.63
N ALA A 571 -10.91 32.90 23.49
CA ALA A 571 -10.15 33.61 22.45
C ALA A 571 -8.62 33.45 22.62
N THR A 572 -8.13 33.32 23.86
CA THR A 572 -6.74 32.96 24.16
C THR A 572 -6.63 32.02 25.34
N VAL A 573 -5.62 31.16 25.34
CA VAL A 573 -5.29 30.24 26.46
C VAL A 573 -3.80 30.39 26.80
N VAL A 574 -3.45 30.42 28.09
CA VAL A 574 -2.04 30.44 28.54
C VAL A 574 -1.46 29.03 28.47
N ALA A 575 -0.28 28.87 27.88
CA ALA A 575 0.32 27.55 27.67
C ALA A 575 0.89 26.98 28.98
N GLY A 576 0.28 25.91 29.47
CA GLY A 576 0.65 25.25 30.73
C GLY A 576 2.04 24.64 30.71
N ALA A 577 2.66 24.51 31.88
CA ALA A 577 4.10 24.22 32.02
C ALA A 577 4.54 22.85 31.47
N ARG A 578 3.61 21.89 31.37
CA ARG A 578 3.81 20.56 30.74
C ARG A 578 2.80 20.31 29.64
N GLU A 579 1.54 20.61 29.93
CA GLU A 579 0.38 20.33 29.12
C GLU A 579 -0.63 21.47 29.27
N THR A 580 -1.49 21.68 28.28
CA THR A 580 -2.52 22.73 28.28
C THR A 580 -3.86 22.12 27.90
N GLU A 581 -4.85 22.25 28.79
CA GLU A 581 -6.23 21.87 28.49
C GLU A 581 -6.92 23.00 27.70
N ILE A 582 -7.61 22.64 26.62
CA ILE A 582 -8.38 23.55 25.77
C ILE A 582 -9.80 22.99 25.63
N PRO A 583 -10.81 23.58 26.29
CA PRO A 583 -12.20 23.18 26.13
C PRO A 583 -12.80 23.78 24.85
N VAL A 584 -13.54 22.95 24.12
CA VAL A 584 -14.27 23.27 22.88
C VAL A 584 -15.74 22.89 23.09
N VAL A 585 -16.66 23.84 22.89
CA VAL A 585 -18.10 23.66 23.13
C VAL A 585 -18.86 23.61 21.81
N TYR A 586 -19.76 22.64 21.67
CA TYR A 586 -20.53 22.39 20.45
C TYR A 586 -21.95 22.96 20.53
N GLN A 587 -22.38 23.69 19.51
CA GLN A 587 -23.77 24.13 19.35
C GLN A 587 -24.62 23.03 18.74
N ARG A 588 -25.23 22.18 19.59
CA ARG A 588 -26.01 20.99 19.18
C ARG A 588 -27.12 21.27 18.15
N SER A 589 -27.64 22.49 18.10
CA SER A 589 -28.63 22.95 17.12
C SER A 589 -28.13 23.02 15.67
N ALA A 590 -26.82 22.95 15.43
CA ALA A 590 -26.25 22.92 14.07
C ALA A 590 -26.46 21.57 13.36
N PHE A 591 -26.62 20.47 14.12
CA PHE A 591 -26.60 19.09 13.61
C PHE A 591 -28.00 18.56 13.28
N ALA A 592 -28.81 19.37 12.58
CA ALA A 592 -30.23 19.09 12.36
C ALA A 592 -30.54 18.18 11.14
N ALA A 593 -29.56 17.94 10.26
CA ALA A 593 -29.73 17.15 9.03
C ALA A 593 -28.64 16.07 8.91
N PRO A 594 -28.95 14.89 8.32
CA PRO A 594 -27.95 13.86 8.06
C PRO A 594 -26.78 14.32 7.18
N GLY A 595 -25.57 13.88 7.53
CA GLY A 595 -24.32 14.27 6.88
C GLY A 595 -23.14 14.30 7.86
N VAL A 596 -21.98 14.79 7.39
CA VAL A 596 -20.79 15.04 8.21
C VAL A 596 -20.55 16.55 8.37
N TYR A 597 -20.20 16.95 9.59
CA TYR A 597 -19.91 18.32 9.99
C TYR A 597 -18.47 18.37 10.51
N VAL A 598 -17.56 18.93 9.72
CA VAL A 598 -16.14 19.10 10.09
C VAL A 598 -15.91 20.55 10.53
N GLY A 599 -15.25 20.72 11.67
CA GLY A 599 -14.85 22.02 12.21
C GLY A 599 -13.48 21.94 12.85
N THR A 600 -12.72 23.03 12.82
CA THR A 600 -11.37 23.09 13.39
C THR A 600 -11.18 24.31 14.27
N VAL A 601 -10.47 24.13 15.39
CA VAL A 601 -9.89 25.24 16.14
C VAL A 601 -8.39 25.29 15.81
N SER A 602 -7.90 26.43 15.37
CA SER A 602 -6.49 26.66 15.07
C SER A 602 -5.83 27.49 16.16
N ALA A 603 -4.65 27.06 16.63
CA ALA A 603 -3.88 27.75 17.65
C ALA A 603 -2.69 28.48 17.03
N TRP A 604 -2.53 29.76 17.33
CA TRP A 604 -1.51 30.64 16.74
C TRP A 604 -0.61 31.24 17.81
N ASN A 605 0.66 31.46 17.49
CA ASN A 605 1.54 32.28 18.32
C ASN A 605 1.14 33.76 18.18
N PRO A 606 0.77 34.48 19.26
CA PRO A 606 0.43 35.90 19.18
C PRO A 606 1.59 36.78 18.69
N SER A 607 2.83 36.37 18.93
CA SER A 607 4.04 37.12 18.56
C SER A 607 4.46 36.93 17.10
N ASP A 608 3.99 35.87 16.45
CA ASP A 608 4.23 35.60 15.03
C ASP A 608 3.05 34.81 14.45
N THR A 609 2.08 35.53 13.87
CA THR A 609 0.95 34.92 13.17
C THR A 609 1.24 34.62 11.70
N LEU A 610 2.44 34.91 11.19
CA LEU A 610 2.87 34.60 9.83
C LEU A 610 3.54 33.21 9.76
N ALA A 611 4.08 32.73 10.88
CA ALA A 611 4.53 31.33 11.07
C ALA A 611 3.44 30.26 10.83
N GLY A 612 2.16 30.65 10.75
CA GLY A 612 1.02 29.75 10.61
C GLY A 612 0.42 29.33 11.96
N ALA A 613 -0.47 28.34 11.93
CA ALA A 613 -0.97 27.71 13.14
C ALA A 613 0.09 26.74 13.71
N LEU A 614 0.27 26.75 15.03
CA LEU A 614 1.17 25.86 15.78
C LEU A 614 0.65 24.42 15.84
N PHE A 615 -0.68 24.29 15.87
CA PHE A 615 -1.44 23.04 15.83
C PHE A 615 -2.91 23.35 15.50
N THR A 616 -3.66 22.30 15.18
CA THR A 616 -5.12 22.36 15.04
C THR A 616 -5.78 21.35 15.95
N LEU A 617 -7.04 21.60 16.29
CA LEU A 617 -7.94 20.71 17.03
C LEU A 617 -9.11 20.40 16.09
N PRO A 618 -9.11 19.29 15.34
CA PRO A 618 -10.23 18.90 14.49
C PRO A 618 -11.37 18.29 15.30
N ASN A 619 -12.60 18.61 14.91
CA ASN A 619 -13.84 18.15 15.53
C ASN A 619 -14.79 17.73 14.41
N THR A 620 -15.20 16.48 14.41
CA THR A 620 -16.02 15.86 13.35
C THR A 620 -17.26 15.23 13.97
N VAL A 621 -18.44 15.70 13.55
CA VAL A 621 -19.73 15.17 14.01
C VAL A 621 -20.47 14.60 12.82
N VAL A 622 -20.91 13.34 12.92
CA VAL A 622 -21.75 12.69 11.91
C VAL A 622 -23.18 12.63 12.40
N VAL A 623 -24.13 12.96 11.54
CA VAL A 623 -25.56 12.71 11.76
C VAL A 623 -25.97 11.62 10.77
N PRO A 624 -26.28 10.39 11.21
CA PRO A 624 -26.60 9.30 10.31
C PRO A 624 -28.07 9.29 9.88
N TYR A 625 -28.34 8.59 8.77
CA TYR A 625 -29.69 8.16 8.40
C TYR A 625 -30.08 6.95 9.26
N ASP A 626 -31.17 7.06 10.02
CA ASP A 626 -31.73 5.95 10.79
C ASP A 626 -32.52 4.99 9.88
N LEU A 627 -31.89 3.88 9.51
CA LEU A 627 -32.49 2.85 8.66
C LEU A 627 -33.49 1.94 9.38
N VAL A 628 -33.58 2.01 10.71
CA VAL A 628 -34.65 1.35 11.49
C VAL A 628 -35.93 2.19 11.45
N ALA A 629 -35.77 3.52 11.51
CA ALA A 629 -36.89 4.45 11.38
C ALA A 629 -37.38 4.62 9.94
N LYS A 630 -36.48 4.67 8.94
CA LYS A 630 -36.85 4.82 7.53
C LYS A 630 -35.73 4.39 6.54
N PRO A 631 -36.04 3.59 5.51
CA PRO A 631 -35.17 3.39 4.35
C PRO A 631 -34.69 4.70 3.70
N LEU A 632 -33.41 4.76 3.36
CA LEU A 632 -32.82 5.84 2.56
C LEU A 632 -33.23 5.67 1.09
N PHE A 633 -33.76 6.75 0.51
CA PHE A 633 -33.95 6.93 -0.92
C PHE A 633 -33.58 8.37 -1.29
N ASP A 634 -32.52 8.53 -2.08
CA ASP A 634 -32.08 9.82 -2.62
C ASP A 634 -31.96 9.70 -4.14
N GLU A 635 -32.79 10.47 -4.85
CA GLU A 635 -33.04 10.27 -6.28
C GLU A 635 -32.33 11.31 -7.14
N ARG A 636 -31.53 10.83 -8.10
CA ARG A 636 -30.85 11.64 -9.11
C ARG A 636 -29.99 12.76 -8.52
N ARG A 637 -29.28 12.50 -7.41
CA ARG A 637 -28.27 13.41 -6.87
C ARG A 637 -27.19 13.68 -7.91
N ALA A 638 -26.98 14.96 -8.22
CA ALA A 638 -25.84 15.41 -9.00
C ALA A 638 -24.60 15.52 -8.08
N ILE A 639 -23.52 14.82 -8.44
CA ILE A 639 -22.23 14.84 -7.77
C ILE A 639 -21.24 15.51 -8.73
N GLY A 640 -20.51 16.54 -8.27
CA GLY A 640 -19.55 17.27 -9.11
C GLY A 640 -18.26 16.47 -9.38
N PRO A 641 -17.48 16.83 -10.43
CA PRO A 641 -16.18 16.20 -10.71
C PRO A 641 -15.28 16.10 -9.48
N ALA A 642 -14.60 14.97 -9.33
CA ALA A 642 -13.70 14.65 -8.22
C ALA A 642 -14.32 14.70 -6.80
N ARG A 643 -15.64 14.84 -6.64
CA ARG A 643 -16.28 14.88 -5.32
C ARG A 643 -16.73 13.49 -4.85
N VAL A 644 -16.60 13.28 -3.55
CA VAL A 644 -17.21 12.17 -2.82
C VAL A 644 -18.55 12.64 -2.25
N GLN A 645 -19.62 11.88 -2.47
CA GLN A 645 -20.88 12.03 -1.75
C GLN A 645 -20.98 10.91 -0.72
N ARG A 646 -20.83 11.28 0.56
CA ARG A 646 -20.91 10.37 1.71
C ARG A 646 -22.36 10.16 2.17
N TYR A 647 -22.72 8.95 2.61
CA TYR A 647 -23.98 8.62 3.27
C TYR A 647 -23.72 7.76 4.52
N PHE A 648 -24.06 8.28 5.70
CA PHE A 648 -23.87 7.57 6.96
C PHE A 648 -25.13 6.79 7.33
N LEU A 649 -25.00 5.47 7.50
CA LEU A 649 -26.12 4.52 7.56
C LEU A 649 -26.15 3.84 8.94
N LYS A 650 -27.11 4.22 9.79
CA LYS A 650 -27.26 3.61 11.12
C LYS A 650 -27.90 2.22 11.01
N ALA A 651 -27.15 1.20 11.39
CA ALA A 651 -27.52 -0.20 11.39
C ALA A 651 -27.27 -0.79 12.80
N PRO A 652 -28.16 -0.53 13.79
CA PRO A 652 -27.92 -0.88 15.19
C PRO A 652 -28.30 -2.33 15.53
N THR A 653 -29.08 -3.01 14.68
CA THR A 653 -29.66 -4.31 15.01
C THR A 653 -28.72 -5.46 14.61
N ALA A 654 -28.01 -6.03 15.58
CA ALA A 654 -27.18 -7.21 15.39
C ALA A 654 -27.95 -8.36 14.73
N GLY A 655 -27.35 -9.02 13.74
CA GLY A 655 -27.98 -10.10 12.99
C GLY A 655 -28.99 -9.68 11.92
N ALA A 656 -29.29 -8.38 11.76
CA ALA A 656 -29.99 -7.87 10.58
C ALA A 656 -29.10 -7.98 9.32
N THR A 657 -29.67 -7.70 8.15
CA THR A 657 -28.91 -7.56 6.90
C THR A 657 -29.02 -6.13 6.41
N LEU A 658 -27.88 -5.45 6.18
CA LEU A 658 -27.84 -4.12 5.58
C LEU A 658 -27.67 -4.25 4.07
N PHE A 659 -28.55 -3.61 3.32
CA PHE A 659 -28.45 -3.43 1.88
C PHE A 659 -28.18 -1.96 1.56
N ALA A 660 -27.17 -1.71 0.73
CA ALA A 660 -26.90 -0.42 0.12
C ALA A 660 -26.70 -0.59 -1.40
N ALA A 661 -27.18 0.36 -2.19
CA ALA A 661 -27.04 0.33 -3.64
C ALA A 661 -27.03 1.74 -4.23
N VAL A 662 -26.29 1.89 -5.33
CA VAL A 662 -26.31 3.08 -6.17
C VAL A 662 -26.51 2.69 -7.63
N THR A 663 -27.38 3.42 -8.33
CA THR A 663 -27.67 3.27 -9.76
C THR A 663 -27.33 4.56 -10.49
N LEU A 664 -26.64 4.46 -11.62
CA LEU A 664 -26.39 5.59 -12.54
C LEU A 664 -27.49 5.60 -13.61
N PRO A 665 -28.37 6.62 -13.70
CA PRO A 665 -29.46 6.64 -14.69
C PRO A 665 -28.98 6.76 -16.14
N ASP A 666 -27.76 7.23 -16.35
CA ASP A 666 -27.07 7.31 -17.65
C ASP A 666 -25.72 6.58 -17.56
N SER A 667 -25.78 5.29 -17.22
CA SER A 667 -24.57 4.46 -17.04
C SER A 667 -23.81 4.18 -18.34
N ALA A 668 -24.31 4.63 -19.50
CA ALA A 668 -23.61 4.48 -20.78
C ALA A 668 -22.61 5.62 -21.02
N ALA A 669 -22.94 6.84 -20.58
CA ALA A 669 -22.06 8.01 -20.71
C ALA A 669 -21.36 8.41 -19.40
N GLN A 670 -21.86 7.96 -18.24
CA GLN A 670 -21.33 8.32 -16.92
C GLN A 670 -20.72 7.12 -16.21
N THR A 671 -19.62 7.38 -15.49
CA THR A 671 -18.97 6.42 -14.58
C THR A 671 -18.92 6.95 -13.16
N ALA A 672 -18.75 6.05 -12.19
CA ALA A 672 -18.52 6.37 -10.79
C ALA A 672 -17.80 5.20 -10.11
N THR A 673 -17.40 5.39 -8.84
CA THR A 673 -17.00 4.28 -7.95
C THR A 673 -17.80 4.37 -6.66
N ALA A 674 -18.37 3.25 -6.22
CA ALA A 674 -19.06 3.15 -4.94
C ALA A 674 -18.19 2.41 -3.91
N TYR A 675 -18.24 2.86 -2.66
CA TYR A 675 -17.50 2.28 -1.53
C TYR A 675 -18.45 2.01 -0.36
N LEU A 676 -18.17 0.97 0.43
CA LEU A 676 -18.82 0.74 1.73
C LEU A 676 -17.77 0.47 2.82
N PHE A 677 -17.91 1.16 3.93
CA PHE A 677 -17.04 1.08 5.12
C PHE A 677 -17.85 0.67 6.36
N GLU A 678 -17.26 -0.16 7.20
CA GLU A 678 -17.81 -0.62 8.47
C GLU A 678 -17.77 0.49 9.56
N PRO A 679 -18.46 0.33 10.71
CA PRO A 679 -18.50 1.36 11.75
C PRO A 679 -17.16 1.73 12.41
N ASN A 680 -16.09 0.98 12.20
CA ASN A 680 -14.72 1.32 12.60
C ASN A 680 -13.95 2.12 11.52
N GLY A 681 -14.53 2.37 10.34
CA GLY A 681 -13.87 2.99 9.18
C GLY A 681 -13.25 2.00 8.18
N ALA A 682 -13.08 0.72 8.55
CA ALA A 682 -12.47 -0.28 7.68
C ALA A 682 -13.35 -0.59 6.45
N PRO A 683 -12.76 -0.87 5.26
CA PRO A 683 -13.52 -1.29 4.08
C PRO A 683 -14.33 -2.58 4.33
N PHE A 684 -15.56 -2.65 3.80
CA PHE A 684 -16.49 -3.75 4.08
C PHE A 684 -16.00 -5.14 3.65
N ARG A 685 -16.00 -6.09 4.60
CA ARG A 685 -15.54 -7.48 4.46
C ARG A 685 -16.55 -8.43 3.79
N GLY A 686 -16.88 -8.16 2.52
CA GLY A 686 -17.70 -9.04 1.66
C GLY A 686 -17.07 -10.41 1.36
N ILE A 687 -17.78 -11.28 0.62
CA ILE A 687 -17.20 -12.51 0.04
C ILE A 687 -16.82 -12.23 -1.42
N GLY A 688 -15.77 -11.43 -1.58
CA GLY A 688 -15.28 -10.90 -2.84
C GLY A 688 -14.42 -9.65 -2.59
N HIS A 689 -13.95 -8.99 -3.65
CA HIS A 689 -13.25 -7.70 -3.55
C HIS A 689 -14.26 -6.54 -3.48
N ASP A 690 -15.28 -6.69 -2.62
CA ASP A 690 -16.59 -6.07 -2.80
C ASP A 690 -16.82 -4.82 -1.92
N SER A 691 -15.78 -4.32 -1.24
CA SER A 691 -15.84 -3.01 -0.57
C SER A 691 -15.84 -1.83 -1.54
N VAL A 692 -15.40 -2.06 -2.79
CA VAL A 692 -15.28 -1.05 -3.86
C VAL A 692 -15.87 -1.57 -5.16
N VAL A 693 -16.77 -0.83 -5.79
CA VAL A 693 -17.43 -1.23 -7.05
C VAL A 693 -17.40 -0.09 -8.08
N ALA A 694 -16.71 -0.31 -9.20
CA ALA A 694 -16.71 0.59 -10.35
C ALA A 694 -18.02 0.46 -11.16
N LEU A 695 -18.51 1.59 -11.69
CA LEU A 695 -19.85 1.73 -12.27
C LEU A 695 -19.82 2.38 -13.65
N GLY A 696 -20.69 1.89 -14.53
CA GLY A 696 -20.96 2.49 -15.85
C GLY A 696 -19.83 2.38 -16.88
N GLY A 697 -20.03 3.03 -18.03
CA GLY A 697 -19.21 2.85 -19.22
C GLY A 697 -19.32 1.42 -19.74
N THR A 698 -18.29 0.60 -19.50
CA THR A 698 -18.31 -0.86 -19.76
C THR A 698 -18.75 -1.68 -18.56
N GLN A 699 -18.83 -1.09 -17.37
CA GLN A 699 -19.25 -1.76 -16.14
C GLN A 699 -20.77 -1.67 -15.93
N PRO A 700 -21.37 -2.54 -15.08
CA PRO A 700 -22.78 -2.45 -14.73
C PRO A 700 -23.17 -1.05 -14.22
N GLY A 701 -24.35 -0.57 -14.59
CA GLY A 701 -24.90 0.71 -14.13
C GLY A 701 -25.44 0.72 -12.70
N THR A 702 -25.16 -0.31 -11.89
CA THR A 702 -25.65 -0.42 -10.50
C THR A 702 -24.73 -1.28 -9.64
N ALA A 703 -24.30 -0.74 -8.51
CA ALA A 703 -23.59 -1.46 -7.45
C ALA A 703 -24.58 -1.87 -6.36
N ARG A 704 -24.35 -3.03 -5.74
CA ARG A 704 -25.16 -3.54 -4.63
C ARG A 704 -24.24 -4.17 -3.58
N PHE A 705 -24.38 -3.71 -2.35
CA PHE A 705 -23.65 -4.18 -1.19
C PHE A 705 -24.65 -4.85 -0.25
N VAL A 706 -24.31 -6.05 0.23
CA VAL A 706 -25.15 -6.84 1.14
C VAL A 706 -24.29 -7.28 2.31
N VAL A 707 -24.42 -6.59 3.44
CA VAL A 707 -23.80 -6.96 4.71
C VAL A 707 -24.67 -8.04 5.35
N SER A 708 -24.29 -9.30 5.20
CA SER A 708 -25.05 -10.43 5.76
C SER A 708 -25.01 -10.48 7.29
N ALA A 709 -26.00 -11.16 7.87
CA ALA A 709 -26.29 -11.22 9.31
C ALA A 709 -25.15 -11.72 10.21
N GLN A 710 -24.16 -12.42 9.65
CA GLN A 710 -22.95 -12.84 10.39
C GLN A 710 -21.78 -11.85 10.29
N ASP A 711 -21.78 -10.95 9.31
CA ASP A 711 -20.73 -9.95 9.10
C ASP A 711 -21.11 -8.57 9.68
N LEU A 712 -22.41 -8.29 9.84
CA LEU A 712 -22.93 -7.00 10.30
C LEU A 712 -22.45 -6.62 11.71
N VAL A 713 -21.77 -5.49 11.80
CA VAL A 713 -21.35 -4.82 13.03
C VAL A 713 -22.39 -3.76 13.40
N PRO A 714 -23.01 -3.81 14.60
CA PRO A 714 -23.89 -2.75 15.06
C PRO A 714 -23.20 -1.38 15.11
N GLY A 715 -23.73 -0.38 14.40
CA GLY A 715 -23.15 0.96 14.38
C GLY A 715 -23.59 1.82 13.20
N VAL A 716 -22.72 2.73 12.77
CA VAL A 716 -22.94 3.62 11.61
C VAL A 716 -21.95 3.26 10.50
N TYR A 717 -22.44 2.58 9.47
CA TYR A 717 -21.70 2.33 8.23
C TYR A 717 -21.54 3.64 7.43
N GLU A 718 -20.53 3.71 6.58
CA GLU A 718 -20.33 4.83 5.65
C GLU A 718 -20.37 4.31 4.21
N PHE A 719 -21.28 4.85 3.40
CA PHE A 719 -21.49 4.46 2.01
C PHE A 719 -21.22 5.66 1.10
N ASP A 720 -20.22 5.54 0.23
CA ASP A 720 -19.67 6.67 -0.52
C ASP A 720 -19.84 6.48 -2.03
N VAL A 721 -20.20 7.56 -2.73
CA VAL A 721 -20.27 7.59 -4.20
C VAL A 721 -19.29 8.64 -4.73
N VAL A 722 -18.28 8.18 -5.45
CA VAL A 722 -17.17 8.99 -5.98
C VAL A 722 -17.40 9.32 -7.46
N ALA A 723 -17.36 10.61 -7.80
CA ALA A 723 -17.35 11.09 -9.18
C ALA A 723 -15.93 11.07 -9.78
N PRO A 724 -15.75 10.73 -11.08
CA PRO A 724 -14.45 10.78 -11.74
C PRO A 724 -13.81 12.18 -11.72
N PRO A 725 -12.47 12.31 -11.85
CA PRO A 725 -11.77 13.59 -11.73
C PRO A 725 -12.27 14.73 -12.62
N LEU A 726 -12.73 14.43 -13.84
CA LEU A 726 -13.11 15.44 -14.85
C LEU A 726 -14.61 15.54 -15.13
N SER A 727 -15.43 14.62 -14.62
CA SER A 727 -16.86 14.53 -14.95
C SER A 727 -17.70 14.34 -13.70
N GLY A 728 -18.77 15.13 -13.60
CA GLY A 728 -19.81 14.88 -12.61
C GLY A 728 -20.66 13.69 -12.99
N VAL A 729 -21.38 13.13 -12.03
CA VAL A 729 -22.28 11.98 -12.20
C VAL A 729 -23.64 12.25 -11.56
N THR A 730 -24.69 11.69 -12.14
CA THR A 730 -26.03 11.62 -11.54
C THR A 730 -26.23 10.24 -10.95
N ALA A 731 -26.54 10.15 -9.66
CA ALA A 731 -26.69 8.91 -8.93
C ALA A 731 -28.06 8.83 -8.22
N THR A 732 -28.68 7.66 -8.20
CA THR A 732 -29.81 7.34 -7.32
C THR A 732 -29.35 6.31 -6.30
N VAL A 733 -29.47 6.64 -5.00
CA VAL A 733 -29.01 5.82 -3.88
C VAL A 733 -30.19 5.24 -3.11
N ARG A 734 -30.04 3.98 -2.70
CA ARG A 734 -30.97 3.25 -1.82
C ARG A 734 -30.19 2.59 -0.69
N ALA A 735 -30.67 2.68 0.54
CA ALA A 735 -30.19 1.82 1.62
C ALA A 735 -31.32 1.46 2.59
N ALA A 736 -31.29 0.24 3.11
CA ALA A 736 -32.30 -0.27 4.04
C ALA A 736 -31.78 -1.49 4.82
N LEU A 737 -32.36 -1.72 6.00
CA LEU A 737 -32.22 -2.99 6.71
C LEU A 737 -33.29 -3.98 6.22
N ALA A 738 -32.94 -5.25 6.16
CA ALA A 738 -33.92 -6.32 6.08
C ALA A 738 -34.79 -6.34 7.36
N PRO A 739 -36.11 -6.60 7.27
CA PRO A 739 -37.00 -6.52 8.43
C PRO A 739 -36.84 -7.69 9.42
N TRP A 740 -35.97 -8.66 9.13
CA TRP A 740 -35.55 -9.70 10.08
C TRP A 740 -34.09 -9.56 10.49
N ALA A 741 -33.83 -9.84 11.76
CA ALA A 741 -32.53 -10.30 12.21
C ALA A 741 -32.53 -11.84 12.31
N ILE A 742 -31.48 -12.48 11.81
CA ILE A 742 -31.32 -13.94 11.84
C ILE A 742 -30.25 -14.30 12.88
N GLY A 743 -30.69 -14.88 14.00
CA GLY A 743 -29.86 -15.34 15.11
C GLY A 743 -29.65 -16.86 15.12
N ALA A 744 -28.70 -17.31 15.94
CA ALA A 744 -28.54 -18.72 16.28
C ALA A 744 -29.33 -19.05 17.55
N ALA A 745 -29.98 -20.22 17.58
CA ALA A 745 -30.80 -20.69 18.69
C ALA A 745 -30.46 -22.15 19.06
N ALA A 746 -30.88 -22.59 20.25
CA ALA A 746 -30.57 -23.93 20.77
C ALA A 746 -31.15 -25.11 19.95
N ALA A 747 -31.99 -24.84 18.94
CA ALA A 747 -32.59 -25.82 18.04
C ALA A 747 -32.42 -25.46 16.54
N GLY A 748 -31.47 -24.58 16.19
CA GLY A 748 -31.21 -24.16 14.81
C GLY A 748 -31.06 -22.64 14.66
N LEU A 749 -31.80 -22.05 13.73
CA LEU A 749 -31.84 -20.60 13.51
C LEU A 749 -33.14 -19.99 14.03
N GLU A 750 -33.08 -18.75 14.48
CA GLU A 750 -34.25 -17.93 14.81
C GLU A 750 -34.28 -16.65 13.97
N ALA A 751 -35.48 -16.24 13.57
CA ALA A 751 -35.76 -14.92 13.01
C ALA A 751 -36.46 -14.06 14.07
N SER A 752 -35.95 -12.86 14.30
CA SER A 752 -36.58 -11.80 15.11
C SER A 752 -36.86 -10.57 14.23
N THR A 753 -37.70 -9.63 14.68
CA THR A 753 -37.95 -8.37 13.95
C THR A 753 -36.75 -7.43 14.07
N ALA A 754 -36.22 -6.92 12.95
CA ALA A 754 -35.07 -6.01 12.96
C ALA A 754 -35.42 -4.55 13.34
N GLY A 755 -36.72 -4.22 13.33
CA GLY A 755 -37.28 -2.91 13.66
C GLY A 755 -38.66 -3.03 14.34
N PRO A 756 -39.46 -1.96 14.40
CA PRO A 756 -40.68 -1.89 15.21
C PRO A 756 -41.92 -2.58 14.61
N GLU A 757 -41.87 -3.03 13.35
CA GLU A 757 -43.02 -3.59 12.62
C GLU A 757 -43.02 -5.13 12.54
N ALA A 758 -44.19 -5.70 12.25
CA ALA A 758 -44.34 -7.14 12.04
C ALA A 758 -43.86 -7.54 10.64
N ALA A 759 -43.02 -8.57 10.54
CA ALA A 759 -42.39 -9.00 9.29
C ALA A 759 -42.95 -10.35 8.82
N VAL A 760 -43.36 -10.43 7.54
CA VAL A 760 -43.87 -11.65 6.87
C VAL A 760 -43.08 -11.93 5.60
N GLY A 761 -42.57 -13.16 5.47
CA GLY A 761 -41.69 -13.56 4.38
C GLY A 761 -41.56 -15.07 4.24
N ARG A 762 -40.71 -15.51 3.32
CA ARG A 762 -40.44 -16.93 3.05
C ARG A 762 -38.94 -17.22 3.12
N ALA A 763 -38.54 -18.04 4.08
CA ALA A 763 -37.18 -18.53 4.23
C ALA A 763 -36.86 -19.60 3.19
N THR A 764 -35.66 -19.53 2.61
CA THR A 764 -35.06 -20.57 1.77
C THR A 764 -33.66 -20.91 2.29
N THR A 765 -33.20 -22.13 2.02
CA THR A 765 -31.92 -22.64 2.50
C THR A 765 -31.15 -23.29 1.35
N MET A 766 -29.90 -22.87 1.16
CA MET A 766 -29.00 -23.35 0.11
C MET A 766 -27.71 -23.88 0.74
N LEU A 767 -27.28 -25.07 0.36
CA LEU A 767 -25.91 -25.55 0.56
C LEU A 767 -25.01 -24.80 -0.43
N ILE A 768 -24.06 -24.02 0.08
CA ILE A 768 -23.13 -23.19 -0.72
C ILE A 768 -21.70 -23.75 -0.74
N GLY A 769 -21.35 -24.66 0.17
CA GLY A 769 -20.00 -25.23 0.24
C GLY A 769 -19.74 -26.00 1.53
N ALA A 770 -18.51 -25.89 2.03
CA ALA A 770 -18.10 -26.39 3.34
C ALA A 770 -17.08 -25.46 3.99
N GLU A 771 -17.06 -25.40 5.33
CA GLU A 771 -16.09 -24.62 6.11
C GLU A 771 -15.40 -25.49 7.17
N ARG A 772 -14.09 -25.26 7.37
CA ARG A 772 -13.35 -25.67 8.56
C ARG A 772 -12.75 -24.43 9.23
N SER A 773 -13.18 -24.18 10.47
CA SER A 773 -12.58 -23.17 11.36
C SER A 773 -11.49 -23.84 12.23
N VAL A 774 -10.34 -23.19 12.37
CA VAL A 774 -9.18 -23.65 13.16
C VAL A 774 -8.68 -22.50 14.03
N ALA A 775 -8.62 -22.71 15.35
CA ALA A 775 -7.96 -21.77 16.26
C ALA A 775 -6.45 -21.99 16.21
N VAL A 776 -5.68 -20.93 15.92
CA VAL A 776 -4.22 -20.94 15.84
C VAL A 776 -3.65 -19.98 16.88
N ALA A 777 -2.52 -20.33 17.49
CA ALA A 777 -1.87 -19.52 18.51
C ALA A 777 -0.34 -19.68 18.45
N GLY A 778 0.35 -18.70 17.84
CA GLY A 778 1.79 -18.72 17.67
C GLY A 778 2.56 -17.78 18.61
N ARG A 779 3.89 -17.74 18.45
CA ARG A 779 4.80 -16.93 19.29
C ARG A 779 5.72 -15.96 18.54
N GLY A 780 5.60 -15.90 17.21
CA GLY A 780 6.45 -15.09 16.31
C GLY A 780 7.60 -15.85 15.64
N ALA A 781 7.69 -17.17 15.82
CA ALA A 781 8.57 -18.07 15.07
C ALA A 781 8.16 -19.55 15.29
N PRO A 782 8.33 -20.46 14.30
CA PRO A 782 8.39 -20.20 12.85
C PRO A 782 7.01 -19.72 12.32
N ALA A 783 6.68 -19.95 11.05
CA ALA A 783 5.32 -19.74 10.55
C ALA A 783 4.38 -20.82 11.12
N GLU A 784 3.18 -20.42 11.54
CA GLU A 784 2.12 -21.36 11.93
C GLU A 784 1.35 -21.80 10.67
N SER A 785 1.05 -23.09 10.52
CA SER A 785 0.48 -23.64 9.29
C SER A 785 -0.81 -24.44 9.48
N VAL A 786 -1.73 -24.32 8.52
CA VAL A 786 -2.99 -25.06 8.45
C VAL A 786 -3.08 -25.78 7.10
N THR A 787 -2.82 -27.09 7.10
CA THR A 787 -3.00 -27.95 5.92
C THR A 787 -4.42 -28.51 5.83
N VAL A 788 -5.00 -28.44 4.64
CA VAL A 788 -6.30 -29.03 4.26
C VAL A 788 -6.16 -29.82 2.96
N ARG A 789 -7.14 -30.64 2.60
CA ARG A 789 -7.24 -31.27 1.27
C ARG A 789 -8.34 -30.59 0.46
N VAL A 790 -8.04 -30.17 -0.77
CA VAL A 790 -9.03 -29.53 -1.66
C VAL A 790 -9.97 -30.62 -2.22
N PRO A 791 -11.28 -30.55 -2.02
CA PRO A 791 -12.22 -31.55 -2.52
C PRO A 791 -12.50 -31.35 -4.02
N ASP A 792 -12.77 -32.45 -4.73
CA ASP A 792 -12.93 -32.44 -6.19
C ASP A 792 -14.11 -31.59 -6.69
N TRP A 793 -15.11 -31.36 -5.83
CA TRP A 793 -16.27 -30.50 -6.12
C TRP A 793 -16.02 -29.00 -5.92
N ALA A 794 -14.87 -28.60 -5.35
CA ALA A 794 -14.56 -27.18 -5.13
C ALA A 794 -14.54 -26.40 -6.46
N GLY A 795 -15.27 -25.28 -6.49
CA GLY A 795 -15.17 -24.27 -7.54
C GLY A 795 -14.22 -23.13 -7.17
N GLN A 796 -14.15 -22.80 -5.86
CA GLN A 796 -13.31 -21.75 -5.29
C GLN A 796 -12.90 -22.16 -3.87
N ALA A 797 -11.72 -21.75 -3.43
CA ALA A 797 -11.32 -21.78 -2.03
C ALA A 797 -11.13 -20.35 -1.51
N THR A 798 -11.53 -20.08 -0.26
CA THR A 798 -11.25 -18.82 0.43
C THR A 798 -10.67 -19.07 1.81
N VAL A 799 -9.76 -18.21 2.24
CA VAL A 799 -9.17 -18.22 3.58
C VAL A 799 -9.60 -16.93 4.27
N ASP A 800 -10.29 -17.04 5.41
CA ASP A 800 -10.41 -15.96 6.38
C ASP A 800 -9.34 -16.14 7.46
N VAL A 801 -8.79 -15.03 7.97
CA VAL A 801 -8.06 -15.00 9.25
C VAL A 801 -8.64 -13.86 10.09
N GLU A 802 -9.03 -14.15 11.34
CA GLU A 802 -9.64 -13.18 12.26
C GLU A 802 -8.99 -13.26 13.65
N MET A 803 -8.62 -12.12 14.22
CA MET A 803 -8.10 -11.99 15.59
C MET A 803 -8.84 -10.90 16.38
N ALA A 804 -8.59 -10.80 17.69
CA ALA A 804 -9.15 -9.70 18.48
C ALA A 804 -8.49 -8.38 18.07
N ARG A 805 -9.30 -7.32 17.87
CA ARG A 805 -8.84 -5.99 17.43
C ARG A 805 -7.74 -5.43 18.35
N GLU A 806 -7.83 -5.73 19.64
CA GLU A 806 -6.85 -5.42 20.68
C GLU A 806 -5.42 -5.87 20.36
N GLN A 807 -5.27 -6.94 19.58
CA GLN A 807 -3.97 -7.51 19.23
C GLN A 807 -3.35 -6.84 18.01
N TRP A 808 -4.14 -6.16 17.17
CA TRP A 808 -3.68 -5.55 15.92
C TRP A 808 -2.60 -4.49 16.18
N ASP A 809 -2.76 -3.73 17.27
CA ASP A 809 -1.86 -2.65 17.70
C ASP A 809 -0.39 -3.08 17.92
N ASP A 810 -0.10 -4.36 18.21
CA ASP A 810 1.26 -4.88 18.42
C ASP A 810 1.99 -5.25 17.09
N PHE A 811 1.24 -5.38 15.99
CA PHE A 811 1.78 -5.75 14.67
C PHE A 811 2.31 -4.53 13.88
N THR A 812 3.11 -4.80 12.85
CA THR A 812 3.35 -3.92 11.71
C THR A 812 2.63 -4.43 10.45
N ASP A 813 2.50 -5.74 10.32
CA ASP A 813 1.76 -6.44 9.27
C ASP A 813 1.35 -7.84 9.77
N PHE A 814 0.43 -8.49 9.04
CA PHE A 814 0.23 -9.94 9.15
C PHE A 814 -0.02 -10.54 7.76
N GLY A 815 0.86 -11.44 7.34
CA GLY A 815 0.83 -12.08 6.02
C GLY A 815 0.22 -13.47 6.05
N VAL A 816 -0.39 -13.87 4.94
CA VAL A 816 -0.92 -15.22 4.72
C VAL A 816 -0.48 -15.68 3.34
N THR A 817 0.17 -16.84 3.25
CA THR A 817 0.60 -17.39 1.96
C THR A 817 0.13 -18.83 1.82
N ASP A 818 -0.45 -19.16 0.67
CA ASP A 818 -0.95 -20.50 0.40
C ASP A 818 0.01 -21.24 -0.53
N PHE A 819 0.41 -22.45 -0.14
CA PHE A 819 1.38 -23.30 -0.84
C PHE A 819 0.77 -24.63 -1.27
N ASP A 820 1.26 -25.18 -2.37
CA ASP A 820 1.00 -26.56 -2.76
C ASP A 820 2.00 -27.56 -2.14
N SER A 821 1.82 -28.85 -2.44
CA SER A 821 2.67 -29.93 -1.93
C SER A 821 4.12 -29.94 -2.43
N SER A 822 4.51 -29.04 -3.34
CA SER A 822 5.90 -28.85 -3.78
C SER A 822 6.59 -27.68 -3.08
N GLY A 823 5.85 -26.86 -2.32
CA GLY A 823 6.32 -25.57 -1.81
C GLY A 823 6.15 -24.43 -2.81
N GLN A 824 5.53 -24.66 -3.98
CA GLN A 824 5.16 -23.59 -4.88
C GLN A 824 4.00 -22.79 -4.28
N GLN A 825 4.21 -21.48 -4.17
CA GLN A 825 3.18 -20.53 -3.80
C GLN A 825 2.04 -20.57 -4.83
N VAL A 826 0.80 -20.79 -4.36
CA VAL A 826 -0.43 -20.78 -5.16
C VAL A 826 -1.31 -19.57 -4.87
N GLY A 827 -1.39 -19.11 -3.61
CA GLY A 827 -2.14 -17.94 -3.19
C GLY A 827 -1.37 -17.08 -2.18
N GLN A 828 -1.88 -15.88 -1.90
CA GLN A 828 -1.30 -14.92 -0.95
C GLN A 828 -2.33 -13.84 -0.62
N GLY A 829 -2.30 -13.37 0.62
CA GLY A 829 -2.97 -12.17 1.10
C GLY A 829 -2.18 -11.51 2.22
N ALA A 830 -2.41 -10.23 2.44
CA ALA A 830 -2.02 -9.54 3.66
C ALA A 830 -3.30 -9.13 4.41
N LEU A 831 -3.26 -9.19 5.74
CA LEU A 831 -4.28 -8.59 6.59
C LEU A 831 -3.99 -7.09 6.65
N ASN A 832 -4.95 -6.28 6.23
CA ASN A 832 -4.91 -4.83 6.39
C ASN A 832 -5.56 -4.37 7.73
N TYR A 833 -6.25 -5.29 8.42
CA TYR A 833 -6.99 -5.09 9.67
C TYR A 833 -6.97 -6.40 10.48
N ALA A 834 -7.56 -6.45 11.68
CA ALA A 834 -7.63 -7.68 12.50
C ALA A 834 -8.48 -8.80 11.85
N PHE A 835 -9.17 -8.49 10.75
CA PHE A 835 -9.80 -9.44 9.85
C PHE A 835 -9.19 -9.32 8.44
N GLY A 836 -8.90 -10.46 7.81
CA GLY A 836 -8.56 -10.55 6.39
C GLY A 836 -9.25 -11.74 5.73
N ARG A 837 -9.55 -11.59 4.43
CA ARG A 837 -10.14 -12.63 3.58
C ARG A 837 -9.57 -12.54 2.17
N HIS A 838 -9.02 -13.63 1.66
CA HIS A 838 -8.62 -13.74 0.26
C HIS A 838 -9.11 -15.05 -0.38
N ALA A 839 -9.12 -15.08 -1.71
CA ALA A 839 -9.41 -16.27 -2.49
C ALA A 839 -8.10 -16.91 -2.98
N VAL A 840 -8.02 -18.23 -2.94
CA VAL A 840 -6.97 -18.97 -3.65
C VAL A 840 -7.29 -18.90 -5.15
N ASP A 841 -6.26 -18.76 -6.00
CA ASP A 841 -6.45 -18.69 -7.46
C ASP A 841 -7.33 -19.85 -7.98
N ALA A 842 -8.24 -19.54 -8.91
CA ALA A 842 -9.23 -20.51 -9.39
C ALA A 842 -8.62 -21.63 -10.25
N ARG A 843 -7.51 -21.36 -10.95
CA ARG A 843 -6.78 -22.38 -11.73
C ARG A 843 -5.94 -23.26 -10.80
N ALA A 844 -5.30 -22.68 -9.78
CA ALA A 844 -4.64 -23.43 -8.72
C ALA A 844 -5.65 -24.30 -7.95
N THR A 845 -6.81 -23.76 -7.57
CA THR A 845 -7.91 -24.53 -6.94
C THR A 845 -8.34 -25.72 -7.81
N ALA A 846 -8.36 -25.57 -9.14
CA ALA A 846 -8.63 -26.68 -10.06
C ALA A 846 -7.47 -27.69 -10.17
N ALA A 847 -6.20 -27.23 -10.15
CA ALA A 847 -5.02 -28.08 -10.20
C ALA A 847 -4.75 -28.85 -8.87
N LEU A 848 -5.27 -28.33 -7.75
CA LEU A 848 -5.11 -28.88 -6.41
C LEU A 848 -6.19 -29.90 -6.02
N LYS A 849 -7.13 -30.25 -6.90
CA LYS A 849 -8.20 -31.21 -6.58
C LYS A 849 -7.63 -32.55 -6.12
N GLY A 850 -8.09 -33.02 -4.95
CA GLY A 850 -7.59 -34.19 -4.25
C GLY A 850 -6.24 -34.00 -3.53
N ARG A 851 -5.54 -32.88 -3.71
CA ARG A 851 -4.19 -32.59 -3.18
C ARG A 851 -4.24 -31.75 -1.88
N PRO A 852 -3.14 -31.69 -1.12
CA PRO A 852 -2.98 -30.76 -0.01
C PRO A 852 -2.91 -29.30 -0.49
N LEU A 853 -3.43 -28.40 0.34
CA LEU A 853 -3.21 -26.96 0.34
C LEU A 853 -2.74 -26.59 1.74
N THR A 854 -1.61 -25.91 1.87
CA THR A 854 -1.08 -25.44 3.16
C THR A 854 -1.17 -23.92 3.22
N VAL A 855 -1.90 -23.41 4.21
CA VAL A 855 -1.96 -21.98 4.53
C VAL A 855 -0.91 -21.69 5.59
N GLU A 856 0.06 -20.82 5.33
CA GLU A 856 1.06 -20.37 6.32
C GLU A 856 0.83 -18.91 6.74
N LEU A 857 1.09 -18.64 8.03
CA LEU A 857 0.78 -17.39 8.70
C LEU A 857 2.07 -16.68 9.15
N PHE A 858 2.26 -15.44 8.70
CA PHE A 858 3.47 -14.63 8.88
C PHE A 858 3.18 -13.36 9.69
N PRO A 859 3.17 -13.44 11.03
CA PRO A 859 3.04 -12.28 11.89
C PRO A 859 4.30 -11.41 11.87
N ALA A 860 4.16 -10.09 11.71
CA ALA A 860 5.24 -9.13 11.86
C ALA A 860 4.95 -8.17 13.03
N PHE A 861 5.84 -8.13 14.03
CA PHE A 861 5.65 -7.31 15.22
C PHE A 861 6.48 -6.02 15.20
N ALA A 862 5.89 -4.95 15.74
CA ALA A 862 6.53 -3.64 15.86
C ALA A 862 7.76 -3.67 16.79
N ARG A 863 7.66 -4.41 17.90
CA ARG A 863 8.80 -4.74 18.79
C ARG A 863 9.46 -6.04 18.30
N TYR A 864 10.78 -6.15 18.48
CA TYR A 864 11.58 -7.30 18.02
C TYR A 864 12.21 -8.13 19.14
N ASN A 865 11.92 -7.78 20.39
CA ASN A 865 12.56 -8.31 21.57
C ASN A 865 11.53 -8.94 22.53
N GLY A 866 11.70 -10.23 22.80
CA GLY A 866 10.80 -11.04 23.62
C GLY A 866 10.06 -12.09 22.79
N ALA A 867 9.07 -12.73 23.40
CA ALA A 867 8.13 -13.60 22.71
C ALA A 867 6.82 -12.84 22.47
N HIS A 868 6.23 -12.99 21.29
CA HIS A 868 5.03 -12.27 20.88
C HIS A 868 3.87 -13.26 20.72
N PRO A 869 3.17 -13.63 21.82
CA PRO A 869 2.07 -14.59 21.77
C PRO A 869 0.85 -13.96 21.10
N TRP A 870 0.41 -14.54 19.99
CA TRP A 870 -0.77 -14.09 19.24
C TRP A 870 -1.79 -15.21 19.09
N ARG A 871 -3.02 -14.87 18.68
CA ARG A 871 -4.09 -15.83 18.42
C ARG A 871 -4.92 -15.38 17.22
N ALA A 872 -5.37 -16.33 16.41
CA ALA A 872 -6.33 -16.07 15.35
C ALA A 872 -7.25 -17.29 15.12
N THR A 873 -8.37 -17.06 14.46
CA THR A 873 -9.20 -18.11 13.85
C THR A 873 -8.97 -18.08 12.35
N VAL A 874 -8.40 -19.16 11.81
CA VAL A 874 -8.35 -19.39 10.36
C VAL A 874 -9.62 -20.10 9.94
N ARG A 875 -10.35 -19.59 8.95
CA ARG A 875 -11.50 -20.30 8.35
C ARG A 875 -11.20 -20.60 6.89
N VAL A 876 -11.02 -21.87 6.56
CA VAL A 876 -10.91 -22.30 5.17
C VAL A 876 -12.28 -22.72 4.68
N ARG A 877 -12.74 -22.13 3.56
CA ARG A 877 -13.97 -22.53 2.88
C ARG A 877 -13.67 -23.09 1.51
N PHE A 878 -14.40 -24.13 1.14
CA PHE A 878 -14.53 -24.58 -0.23
C PHE A 878 -15.95 -24.31 -0.70
N LEU A 879 -16.12 -23.50 -1.75
CA LEU A 879 -17.41 -23.09 -2.28
C LEU A 879 -17.77 -23.94 -3.51
N LEU A 880 -19.06 -24.25 -3.64
CA LEU A 880 -19.62 -24.90 -4.83
C LEU A 880 -19.69 -23.89 -5.98
N ALA A 881 -19.39 -24.34 -7.20
CA ALA A 881 -19.56 -23.51 -8.40
C ALA A 881 -21.04 -23.12 -8.67
N GLN A 882 -21.99 -23.87 -8.11
CA GLN A 882 -23.42 -23.53 -8.06
C GLN A 882 -24.01 -24.02 -6.72
N PRO A 883 -24.73 -23.17 -5.95
CA PRO A 883 -25.46 -23.59 -4.76
C PRO A 883 -26.51 -24.67 -5.02
N ARG A 884 -26.81 -25.48 -4.01
CA ARG A 884 -27.83 -26.55 -4.07
C ARG A 884 -28.91 -26.33 -3.01
N ALA A 885 -30.19 -26.51 -3.36
CA ALA A 885 -31.28 -26.39 -2.39
C ALA A 885 -31.15 -27.40 -1.24
N ALA A 886 -31.37 -26.95 -0.01
CA ALA A 886 -31.21 -27.71 1.23
C ALA A 886 -32.49 -27.70 2.09
N GLY A 887 -33.63 -28.02 1.44
CA GLY A 887 -34.95 -28.08 2.05
C GLY A 887 -36.03 -27.43 1.18
N ALA A 888 -37.29 -27.52 1.62
CA ALA A 888 -38.38 -26.74 1.06
C ALA A 888 -38.44 -25.34 1.72
N GLY A 889 -38.75 -24.30 0.95
CA GLY A 889 -38.91 -22.96 1.51
C GLY A 889 -40.07 -22.89 2.50
N THR A 890 -39.87 -22.23 3.64
CA THR A 890 -40.82 -22.18 4.77
C THR A 890 -41.28 -20.74 5.01
N ASP A 891 -42.57 -20.53 5.25
CA ASP A 891 -43.11 -19.20 5.53
C ASP A 891 -42.80 -18.77 6.97
N VAL A 892 -42.27 -17.56 7.14
CA VAL A 892 -41.80 -16.99 8.40
C VAL A 892 -42.58 -15.72 8.70
N ARG A 893 -43.23 -15.69 9.87
CA ARG A 893 -43.93 -14.51 10.39
C ARG A 893 -43.44 -14.19 11.79
N VAL A 894 -43.02 -12.95 12.00
CA VAL A 894 -42.55 -12.45 13.30
C VAL A 894 -43.32 -11.17 13.66
N VAL A 895 -43.84 -11.11 14.87
CA VAL A 895 -44.44 -9.88 15.46
C VAL A 895 -43.36 -9.08 16.20
N PRO A 896 -43.53 -7.76 16.43
CA PRO A 896 -42.52 -6.94 17.12
C PRO A 896 -42.10 -7.55 18.46
N GLY A 897 -40.79 -7.75 18.66
CA GLY A 897 -40.22 -8.39 19.84
C GLY A 897 -40.43 -9.91 19.95
N GLY A 898 -41.18 -10.52 19.02
CA GLY A 898 -41.35 -11.96 18.90
C GLY A 898 -40.17 -12.63 18.18
N ARG A 899 -40.24 -13.97 18.09
CA ARG A 899 -39.28 -14.81 17.35
C ARG A 899 -39.99 -15.95 16.62
N ALA A 900 -39.40 -16.43 15.53
CA ALA A 900 -39.82 -17.63 14.81
C ALA A 900 -38.62 -18.53 14.52
N VAL A 901 -38.77 -19.85 14.67
CA VAL A 901 -37.70 -20.82 14.32
C VAL A 901 -37.68 -21.02 12.81
N ILE A 902 -36.48 -20.96 12.21
CA ILE A 902 -36.28 -21.31 10.80
C ILE A 902 -35.84 -22.78 10.74
N PRO A 903 -36.67 -23.71 10.23
CA PRO A 903 -36.26 -25.11 10.10
C PRO A 903 -35.20 -25.24 9.01
N VAL A 904 -34.05 -25.81 9.38
CA VAL A 904 -32.98 -26.12 8.41
C VAL A 904 -33.10 -27.57 7.97
N GLY A 905 -33.20 -27.79 6.66
CA GLY A 905 -33.24 -29.14 6.09
C GLY A 905 -31.88 -29.82 6.13
N ARG A 906 -31.87 -31.16 6.12
CA ARG A 906 -30.63 -31.93 5.95
C ARG A 906 -29.99 -31.54 4.60
N PRO A 907 -28.72 -31.09 4.56
CA PRO A 907 -28.09 -30.67 3.31
C PRO A 907 -27.90 -31.86 2.36
N PRO A 908 -27.86 -31.63 1.03
CA PRO A 908 -27.47 -32.64 0.05
C PRO A 908 -26.11 -33.28 0.37
N GLU A 909 -26.01 -34.58 0.11
CA GLU A 909 -24.81 -35.35 0.44
C GLU A 909 -23.62 -34.94 -0.45
N LEU A 910 -22.47 -34.72 0.19
CA LEU A 910 -21.18 -34.37 -0.42
C LEU A 910 -20.06 -35.11 0.32
N ALA A 911 -18.98 -35.44 -0.39
CA ALA A 911 -17.73 -35.86 0.23
C ALA A 911 -17.02 -34.62 0.82
N PHE A 912 -17.16 -34.41 2.12
CA PHE A 912 -16.48 -33.32 2.83
C PHE A 912 -15.05 -33.74 3.22
N PRO A 913 -14.04 -32.83 3.16
CA PRO A 913 -12.72 -33.11 3.72
C PRO A 913 -12.77 -33.24 5.26
N GLU A 914 -11.73 -33.84 5.84
CA GLU A 914 -11.65 -34.03 7.29
C GLU A 914 -11.74 -32.71 8.07
N GLY A 915 -12.63 -32.67 9.06
CA GLY A 915 -12.88 -31.50 9.90
C GLY A 915 -13.69 -30.38 9.23
N PHE A 916 -14.24 -30.58 8.03
CA PHE A 916 -15.14 -29.62 7.38
C PHE A 916 -16.62 -29.89 7.72
N THR A 917 -17.37 -28.81 7.92
CA THR A 917 -18.82 -28.79 8.14
C THR A 917 -19.55 -28.26 6.90
N PRO A 918 -20.81 -28.66 6.62
CA PRO A 918 -21.57 -28.12 5.49
C PRO A 918 -21.84 -26.63 5.69
N LEU A 919 -21.49 -25.80 4.70
CA LEU A 919 -21.72 -24.35 4.75
C LEU A 919 -23.00 -24.01 3.99
N ILE A 920 -23.94 -23.35 4.67
CA ILE A 920 -25.24 -22.96 4.10
C ILE A 920 -25.43 -21.45 4.06
N GLU A 921 -26.27 -21.00 3.12
CA GLU A 921 -26.90 -19.68 3.14
C GLU A 921 -28.40 -19.86 3.44
N VAL A 922 -28.92 -19.10 4.39
CA VAL A 922 -30.35 -18.95 4.67
C VAL A 922 -30.79 -17.54 4.30
N ARG A 923 -31.89 -17.45 3.58
CA ARG A 923 -32.39 -16.21 2.96
C ARG A 923 -33.89 -16.08 3.18
N ILE A 924 -34.33 -15.04 3.89
CA ILE A 924 -35.75 -14.73 4.10
C ILE A 924 -36.18 -13.65 3.11
N HIS A 925 -37.02 -14.03 2.16
CA HIS A 925 -37.58 -13.15 1.15
C HIS A 925 -38.86 -12.46 1.66
N PRO A 926 -39.01 -11.13 1.54
CA PRO A 926 -40.27 -10.43 1.82
C PRO A 926 -41.46 -10.93 1.01
N SER A 927 -42.60 -11.12 1.68
CA SER A 927 -43.86 -11.53 1.01
C SER A 927 -44.47 -10.46 0.11
N ASP A 928 -44.00 -9.21 0.20
CA ASP A 928 -44.37 -8.11 -0.70
C ASP A 928 -43.52 -8.07 -2.00
N GLY A 929 -42.38 -8.75 -2.02
CA GLY A 929 -41.41 -8.70 -3.13
C GLY A 929 -40.70 -7.35 -3.31
N VAL A 930 -40.79 -6.43 -2.34
CA VAL A 930 -40.27 -5.04 -2.42
C VAL A 930 -39.23 -4.75 -1.33
N GLY A 931 -39.31 -5.41 -0.17
CA GLY A 931 -38.33 -5.26 0.90
C GLY A 931 -36.93 -5.85 0.59
N VAL A 932 -36.04 -5.79 1.59
CA VAL A 932 -34.69 -6.39 1.52
C VAL A 932 -34.71 -7.82 2.09
N ASP A 933 -34.06 -8.75 1.39
CA ASP A 933 -33.78 -10.11 1.88
C ASP A 933 -32.94 -10.08 3.16
N ALA A 934 -33.35 -10.80 4.21
CA ALA A 934 -32.43 -11.12 5.31
C ALA A 934 -31.58 -12.33 4.93
N VAL A 935 -30.25 -12.22 5.03
CA VAL A 935 -29.29 -13.23 4.54
C VAL A 935 -28.31 -13.60 5.67
N ARG A 936 -28.18 -14.88 5.99
CA ARG A 936 -27.16 -15.41 6.91
C ARG A 936 -26.43 -16.59 6.30
N ARG A 937 -25.09 -16.59 6.39
CA ARG A 937 -24.22 -17.74 6.07
C ARG A 937 -23.68 -18.33 7.37
N LEU A 938 -23.64 -19.66 7.44
CA LEU A 938 -23.16 -20.38 8.63
C LEU A 938 -22.78 -21.83 8.30
N PRO A 939 -21.84 -22.43 9.06
CA PRO A 939 -21.69 -23.88 9.10
C PRO A 939 -22.91 -24.52 9.79
N LEU A 940 -23.27 -25.73 9.34
CA LEU A 940 -24.16 -26.62 10.07
C LEU A 940 -23.36 -27.54 11.01
N PRO A 941 -23.74 -27.65 12.30
CA PRO A 941 -23.18 -28.64 13.22
C PRO A 941 -23.68 -30.07 12.95
#